data_AF-A0A7M5WZQ4-F1
#
_entry.id   AF-A0A7M5WZQ4-F1
#
_cell.length_a   1.000
_cell.length_b   1.000
_cell.length_c   1.000
_cell.angle_alpha   90.00
_cell.angle_beta   90.00
_cell.angle_gamma   90.00
#
_symmetry.space_group_name_H-M   'P 1'
#
loop_
_entity.id
_entity.type
_entity.pdbx_description
1 polymer ?
#
loop_
_entity_poly.entity_id
_entity_poly.type
_entity_poly.pdbx_seq_one_letter_code
_entity_poly.pdbx_strand_id
1 'polypeptide(L)'
;MGLNTIQTYIAWNYHETVPGRYFFEGQKDLVKFIELAQQQDLLVILRPGPYICAEWDYGGFPAWIYSMCKDKIRTSDATYMKLVDRWFKNLFPRLEHLLYENGGPVIAFQVENEYGSYGCDHEYMNNMVDLLKKYVPSSLLFTTDGASDGMVKCGSTNRTYTTVDFGPGGDPSHSFDVQRKFQPKGPLVNSEFYTGWLDHWGEKHHRTSADLVASSLDKILALNASVNLYMFIGGTNFNMMSGANMGGDGLQPITSSYDYDAPISEAGDPTEKYWKLQKVISKYTAMPPGPQPKPSEKLPYMKVPLASSQSLFDVVSQLPANVSKTPQPFAWLDLAQGWILYEVDISGASGNDLILDLGAFSDRASVFVDKKFQGILNAKYGSKLVIEHGQTLDLFVENEGRIGYSHAMVDASKLHSLTGYPLNNERSFTIDYEHNTFLKDGKPFRYISGSMHYFRTPHQLWEDRFYKAKMAGLNVIQTYVAWNMHEMFEDVYHFENDLDIVSYIKLAQQYDLMILLRPGPYIDSEWEYGGFPYWMNNKVGKLIRTSDQGYLNLVDKWFSVLLPKVKPLLYENGGPIIGVQVENEYGSYGCDEKYMLAMEQMLRKYLGQKVFLYTTDPIIDQALQCGSISSLYRTVDFGAGHDVNKSFALQRKYQPKGPYVNSEYYTGWFDNWGEGHHVERPEYIAHYLDQILSFENASVNLYLFEGGSNRNFMNGGSYIANEYLPITTSYDFDAPLSEAGDPTEKYWQIQKVISKYERLPSGPQPEPTKKLAYRKLRIYSSLMFFVLEAILQPIILPQPASFERLDLAYGYMLYQIFIDQDHPMIEGPTQTLNLGVFRDRAYVYVDMKLQGILERNGDFQLNITIDPGHGLQIIVENEGRTCFSEAIQDVRKGLLSGVILSGAPITGDWEHFRYGIYRQNTPEAPVRESEEENHRLGGFAAHRPFDEQALVIVNSFTEHIPKVQKLFTSTQVQDGWVGPPALYGITFVLEEVADTYLKLDQWGKGFATINEDHYYKYWTSSIPQKTIFIPKTNLKVGNNTIVLTEFERAPSSMDEAYIELVEKPVFV
;
A
#
# COMPACT_ATOMS: atom_id res chain seq x y z
N MET A 1 -41.70 27.24 12.91
CA MET A 1 -42.06 27.50 11.49
C MET A 1 -43.29 26.73 11.03
N GLY A 2 -43.47 25.46 11.43
CA GLY A 2 -44.56 24.60 10.90
C GLY A 2 -44.11 23.67 9.77
N LEU A 3 -42.80 23.50 9.59
CA LEU A 3 -42.22 22.49 8.70
C LEU A 3 -42.34 21.11 9.36
N ASN A 4 -42.58 20.09 8.55
CA ASN A 4 -42.73 18.68 8.96
C ASN A 4 -41.60 17.77 8.43
N THR A 5 -40.76 18.30 7.54
CA THR A 5 -39.71 17.55 6.86
C THR A 5 -38.46 18.41 6.73
N ILE A 6 -37.29 17.79 6.86
CA ILE A 6 -36.00 18.39 6.51
C ILE A 6 -35.42 17.69 5.28
N GLN A 7 -34.69 18.45 4.47
CA GLN A 7 -33.92 17.91 3.36
C GLN A 7 -32.44 18.22 3.59
N THR A 8 -31.56 17.24 3.40
CA THR A 8 -30.12 17.45 3.55
C THR A 8 -29.31 16.72 2.48
N TYR A 9 -28.17 17.31 2.15
CA TYR A 9 -27.14 16.73 1.29
C TYR A 9 -26.11 15.94 2.10
N ILE A 10 -25.45 15.00 1.44
CA ILE A 10 -24.33 14.24 2.02
C ILE A 10 -23.09 14.48 1.15
N ALA A 11 -22.15 15.28 1.65
CA ALA A 11 -20.97 15.70 0.90
C ALA A 11 -19.90 14.60 0.89
N TRP A 12 -19.70 13.95 -0.26
CA TRP A 12 -18.76 12.84 -0.39
C TRP A 12 -17.31 13.27 -0.07
N ASN A 13 -16.86 14.43 -0.52
CA ASN A 13 -15.55 15.01 -0.20
C ASN A 13 -15.31 15.21 1.30
N TYR A 14 -16.37 15.46 2.08
CA TYR A 14 -16.28 15.67 3.52
C TYR A 14 -16.15 14.33 4.26
N HIS A 15 -16.81 13.29 3.75
CA HIS A 15 -16.82 11.96 4.37
C HIS A 15 -15.69 11.04 3.88
N GLU A 16 -15.11 11.26 2.70
CA GLU A 16 -14.01 10.48 2.12
C GLU A 16 -12.87 11.38 1.60
N THR A 17 -12.17 12.06 2.51
CA THR A 17 -11.05 12.96 2.16
C THR A 17 -9.85 12.22 1.58
N VAL A 18 -9.70 10.93 1.92
CA VAL A 18 -8.66 10.02 1.42
C VAL A 18 -9.35 8.79 0.80
N PRO A 19 -8.94 8.33 -0.41
CA PRO A 19 -9.61 7.20 -1.06
C PRO A 19 -9.62 5.95 -0.15
N GLY A 20 -10.81 5.39 0.07
CA GLY A 20 -11.06 4.21 0.90
C GLY A 20 -11.20 4.47 2.40
N ARG A 21 -11.03 5.71 2.89
CA ARG A 21 -11.18 6.06 4.32
C ARG A 21 -12.41 6.94 4.55
N TYR A 22 -13.36 6.44 5.33
CA TYR A 22 -14.65 7.09 5.56
C TYR A 22 -14.79 7.59 6.99
N PHE A 23 -15.30 8.82 7.16
CA PHE A 23 -15.45 9.47 8.46
C PHE A 23 -16.92 9.85 8.72
N PHE A 24 -17.50 9.33 9.81
CA PHE A 24 -18.89 9.58 10.21
C PHE A 24 -19.02 9.90 11.71
N GLU A 25 -18.00 10.53 12.28
CA GLU A 25 -17.89 10.80 13.72
C GLU A 25 -17.77 12.31 13.98
N GLY A 26 -18.09 12.75 15.20
CA GLY A 26 -17.99 14.15 15.59
C GLY A 26 -18.87 15.06 14.72
N GLN A 27 -18.28 16.09 14.10
CA GLN A 27 -19.01 16.99 13.18
C GLN A 27 -19.51 16.29 11.90
N LYS A 28 -19.03 15.08 11.59
CA LYS A 28 -19.41 14.28 10.42
C LYS A 28 -20.48 13.23 10.73
N ASP A 29 -21.09 13.28 11.93
CA ASP A 29 -22.06 12.26 12.35
C ASP A 29 -23.44 12.49 11.73
N LEU A 30 -23.61 11.94 10.53
CA LEU A 30 -24.86 11.98 9.77
C LEU A 30 -26.01 11.23 10.48
N VAL A 31 -25.71 10.08 11.10
CA VAL A 31 -26.71 9.26 11.79
C VAL A 31 -27.30 10.07 12.93
N LYS A 32 -26.43 10.72 13.73
CA LYS A 32 -26.88 11.56 14.83
C LYS A 32 -27.74 12.74 14.39
N PHE A 33 -27.41 13.37 13.27
CA PHE A 33 -28.21 14.44 12.70
C PHE A 33 -29.62 13.97 12.33
N ILE A 34 -29.76 12.79 11.72
CA ILE A 34 -31.05 12.21 11.34
C ILE A 34 -31.85 11.78 12.58
N GLU A 35 -31.21 11.18 13.58
CA GLU A 35 -31.84 10.86 14.86
C GLU A 35 -32.39 12.11 15.57
N LEU A 36 -31.65 13.22 15.52
CA LEU A 36 -32.10 14.49 16.08
C LEU A 36 -33.34 15.01 15.35
N ALA A 37 -33.40 14.88 14.02
CA ALA A 37 -34.60 15.21 13.26
C ALA A 37 -35.80 14.36 13.70
N GLN A 38 -35.61 13.04 13.87
CA GLN A 38 -36.66 12.14 14.36
C GLN A 38 -37.13 12.53 15.78
N GLN A 39 -36.21 12.90 16.67
CA GLN A 39 -36.54 13.37 18.03
C GLN A 39 -37.36 14.67 18.03
N GLN A 40 -37.28 15.46 16.96
CA GLN A 40 -38.08 16.67 16.76
C GLN A 40 -39.37 16.42 15.95
N ASP A 41 -39.74 15.15 15.71
CA ASP A 41 -40.90 14.75 14.91
C ASP A 41 -40.84 15.28 13.45
N LEU A 42 -39.62 15.34 12.90
CA LEU A 42 -39.37 15.73 11.51
C LEU A 42 -39.04 14.51 10.66
N LEU A 43 -39.66 14.44 9.48
CA LEU A 43 -39.30 13.49 8.42
C LEU A 43 -38.03 13.98 7.70
N VAL A 44 -37.34 13.08 7.00
CA VAL A 44 -36.07 13.38 6.33
C VAL A 44 -36.11 12.97 4.86
N ILE A 45 -35.68 13.88 3.98
CA ILE A 45 -35.35 13.62 2.58
C ILE A 45 -33.83 13.68 2.43
N LEU A 46 -33.22 12.63 1.90
CA LEU A 46 -31.77 12.54 1.73
C LEU A 46 -31.35 12.74 0.28
N ARG A 47 -30.24 13.45 0.09
CA ARG A 47 -29.58 13.65 -1.20
C ARG A 47 -28.16 13.08 -1.08
N PRO A 48 -27.99 11.76 -1.33
CA PRO A 48 -26.80 11.01 -0.92
C PRO A 48 -25.54 11.22 -1.78
N GLY A 49 -25.59 12.12 -2.75
CA GLY A 49 -24.59 12.21 -3.81
C GLY A 49 -24.84 11.17 -4.92
N PRO A 50 -23.93 11.03 -5.89
CA PRO A 50 -22.50 11.37 -5.79
C PRO A 50 -22.16 12.84 -6.07
N TYR A 51 -23.02 13.59 -6.78
CA TYR A 51 -22.93 15.05 -6.90
C TYR A 51 -24.03 15.70 -6.04
N ILE A 52 -23.69 16.77 -5.33
CA ILE A 52 -24.65 17.48 -4.47
C ILE A 52 -24.72 18.97 -4.72
N CYS A 53 -23.78 19.53 -5.50
CA CYS A 53 -23.59 20.98 -5.57
C CYS A 53 -23.39 21.58 -4.17
N ALA A 54 -24.41 22.29 -3.67
CA ALA A 54 -24.43 23.01 -2.39
C ALA A 54 -23.27 24.00 -2.23
N GLU A 55 -22.67 24.41 -3.36
CA GLU A 55 -21.55 25.36 -3.37
C GLU A 55 -20.31 24.87 -2.59
N TRP A 56 -20.22 23.55 -2.39
CA TRP A 56 -19.06 22.89 -1.81
C TRP A 56 -17.92 22.77 -2.83
N ASP A 57 -16.69 22.67 -2.33
CA ASP A 57 -15.50 22.37 -3.13
C ASP A 57 -15.78 21.18 -4.05
N TYR A 58 -15.59 21.40 -5.34
CA TYR A 58 -15.84 20.41 -6.38
C TYR A 58 -17.27 19.81 -6.41
N GLY A 59 -18.27 20.56 -5.93
CA GLY A 59 -19.68 20.14 -5.92
C GLY A 59 -19.97 18.96 -5.00
N GLY A 60 -19.11 18.75 -4.00
CA GLY A 60 -19.15 17.63 -3.07
C GLY A 60 -18.34 16.41 -3.49
N PHE A 61 -17.68 16.42 -4.64
CA PHE A 61 -16.79 15.33 -5.06
C PHE A 61 -15.42 15.38 -4.36
N PRO A 62 -14.87 14.25 -3.91
CA PRO A 62 -13.51 14.23 -3.39
C PRO A 62 -12.49 14.65 -4.46
N ALA A 63 -11.54 15.53 -4.13
CA ALA A 63 -10.58 16.04 -5.12
C ALA A 63 -9.76 14.93 -5.82
N TRP A 64 -9.49 13.82 -5.12
CA TRP A 64 -8.76 12.67 -5.67
C TRP A 64 -9.55 11.93 -6.76
N ILE A 65 -10.88 12.08 -6.86
CA ILE A 65 -11.70 11.38 -7.86
C ILE A 65 -11.31 11.79 -9.28
N TYR A 66 -10.84 13.02 -9.46
CA TYR A 66 -10.38 13.53 -10.75
C TYR A 66 -9.20 12.71 -11.31
N SER A 67 -8.27 12.28 -10.43
CA SER A 67 -7.13 11.46 -10.87
C SER A 67 -7.56 10.08 -11.42
N MET A 68 -8.73 9.60 -11.02
CA MET A 68 -9.27 8.29 -11.41
C MET A 68 -10.24 8.38 -12.59
N CYS A 69 -11.11 9.40 -12.60
CA CYS A 69 -12.20 9.53 -13.58
C CYS A 69 -11.92 10.57 -14.67
N LYS A 70 -10.99 11.51 -14.46
CA LYS A 70 -10.73 12.65 -15.34
C LYS A 70 -12.02 13.43 -15.65
N ASP A 71 -12.39 13.51 -16.92
CA ASP A 71 -13.56 14.22 -17.45
C ASP A 71 -14.85 13.40 -17.47
N LYS A 72 -14.84 12.19 -16.88
CA LYS A 72 -15.94 11.22 -16.97
C LYS A 72 -16.83 11.14 -15.73
N ILE A 73 -16.73 12.10 -14.81
CA ILE A 73 -17.66 12.18 -13.68
C ILE A 73 -19.09 12.47 -14.18
N ARG A 74 -20.10 11.97 -13.47
CA ARG A 74 -21.52 12.13 -13.81
C ARG A 74 -21.86 11.58 -15.22
N THR A 75 -21.26 10.43 -15.56
CA THR A 75 -21.49 9.68 -16.80
C THR A 75 -21.63 8.18 -16.52
N SER A 76 -22.01 7.39 -17.52
CA SER A 76 -22.07 5.92 -17.43
C SER A 76 -20.69 5.21 -17.40
N ASP A 77 -19.57 5.94 -17.28
CA ASP A 77 -18.25 5.31 -17.24
C ASP A 77 -18.13 4.31 -16.08
N ALA A 78 -17.65 3.10 -16.39
CA ALA A 78 -17.58 2.00 -15.44
C ALA A 78 -16.69 2.30 -14.22
N THR A 79 -15.63 3.10 -14.40
CA THR A 79 -14.75 3.50 -13.30
C THR A 79 -15.48 4.42 -12.34
N TYR A 80 -16.16 5.44 -12.89
CA TYR A 80 -16.96 6.36 -12.10
C TYR A 80 -18.09 5.63 -11.36
N MET A 81 -18.89 4.83 -12.06
CA MET A 81 -19.99 4.08 -11.44
C MET A 81 -19.53 3.10 -10.36
N LYS A 82 -18.34 2.49 -10.52
CA LYS A 82 -17.74 1.63 -9.48
C LYS A 82 -17.35 2.41 -8.22
N LEU A 83 -16.85 3.65 -8.36
CA LEU A 83 -16.53 4.50 -7.23
C LEU A 83 -17.81 4.98 -6.51
N VAL A 84 -18.87 5.28 -7.26
CA VAL A 84 -20.18 5.60 -6.68
C VAL A 84 -20.77 4.41 -5.92
N ASP A 85 -20.71 3.19 -6.48
CA ASP A 85 -21.14 1.97 -5.76
C ASP A 85 -20.30 1.75 -4.48
N ARG A 86 -19.00 2.04 -4.52
CA ARG A 86 -18.13 1.97 -3.32
C ARG A 86 -18.56 2.97 -2.24
N TRP A 87 -18.85 4.21 -2.63
CA TRP A 87 -19.36 5.23 -1.71
C TRP A 87 -20.68 4.78 -1.08
N PHE A 88 -21.64 4.35 -1.90
CA PHE A 88 -22.95 3.89 -1.45
C PHE A 88 -22.88 2.63 -0.58
N LYS A 89 -21.98 1.68 -0.89
CA LYS A 89 -21.72 0.49 -0.07
C LYS A 89 -21.29 0.83 1.37
N ASN A 90 -20.65 2.00 1.57
CA ASN A 90 -20.25 2.45 2.90
C ASN A 90 -21.34 3.31 3.57
N LEU A 91 -22.05 4.13 2.80
CA LEU A 91 -23.09 5.04 3.28
C LEU A 91 -24.36 4.30 3.71
N PHE A 92 -24.97 3.50 2.81
CA PHE A 92 -26.32 2.97 3.02
C PHE A 92 -26.49 2.01 4.20
N PRO A 93 -25.53 1.11 4.53
CA PRO A 93 -25.66 0.28 5.73
C PRO A 93 -25.84 1.08 7.03
N ARG A 94 -25.38 2.34 7.08
CA ARG A 94 -25.56 3.22 8.25
C ARG A 94 -26.97 3.82 8.32
N LEU A 95 -27.65 3.89 7.17
CA LEU A 95 -28.97 4.51 7.03
C LEU A 95 -30.11 3.50 7.11
N GLU A 96 -29.82 2.19 7.04
CA GLU A 96 -30.83 1.12 6.95
C GLU A 96 -31.89 1.20 8.07
N HIS A 97 -31.46 1.33 9.33
CA HIS A 97 -32.37 1.45 10.47
C HIS A 97 -33.13 2.80 10.53
N LEU A 98 -32.72 3.79 9.74
CA LEU A 98 -33.33 5.13 9.67
C LEU A 98 -34.34 5.23 8.52
N LEU A 99 -34.48 4.21 7.69
CA LEU A 99 -35.49 4.16 6.63
C LEU A 99 -36.90 4.14 7.23
N TYR A 100 -37.83 4.84 6.59
CA TYR A 100 -39.21 4.95 7.09
C TYR A 100 -39.92 3.59 7.20
N GLU A 101 -39.67 2.67 6.27
CA GLU A 101 -40.20 1.30 6.33
C GLU A 101 -39.66 0.48 7.52
N ASN A 102 -38.50 0.87 8.06
CA ASN A 102 -37.85 0.26 9.21
C ASN A 102 -38.14 1.03 10.52
N GLY A 103 -39.04 2.01 10.48
CA GLY A 103 -39.44 2.82 11.65
C GLY A 103 -38.61 4.10 11.87
N GLY A 104 -37.70 4.43 10.96
CA GLY A 104 -36.94 5.69 11.00
C GLY A 104 -37.64 6.87 10.29
N PRO A 105 -37.02 8.05 10.21
CA PRO A 105 -37.64 9.25 9.64
C PRO A 105 -37.40 9.44 8.13
N VAL A 106 -36.56 8.63 7.47
CA VAL A 106 -36.13 8.88 6.08
C VAL A 106 -37.15 8.37 5.07
N ILE A 107 -37.80 9.29 4.35
CA ILE A 107 -38.97 8.99 3.48
C ILE A 107 -38.65 8.97 1.98
N ALA A 108 -37.59 9.64 1.53
CA ALA A 108 -37.27 9.73 0.11
C ALA A 108 -35.78 10.02 -0.13
N PHE A 109 -35.30 9.60 -1.31
CA PHE A 109 -33.95 9.85 -1.79
C PHE A 109 -33.98 10.53 -3.16
N GLN A 110 -33.18 11.59 -3.31
CA GLN A 110 -32.92 12.13 -4.62
C GLN A 110 -31.89 11.25 -5.35
N VAL A 111 -32.11 11.02 -6.64
CA VAL A 111 -31.18 10.24 -7.47
C VAL A 111 -29.93 11.03 -7.84
N GLU A 112 -30.13 12.28 -8.26
CA GLU A 112 -29.06 13.17 -8.67
C GLU A 112 -29.55 14.62 -8.58
N ASN A 113 -28.62 15.54 -8.30
CA ASN A 113 -28.85 16.97 -8.21
C ASN A 113 -28.77 17.65 -9.59
N GLU A 114 -29.91 18.17 -10.05
CA GLU A 114 -30.05 19.04 -11.25
C GLU A 114 -29.29 18.53 -12.48
N TYR A 115 -29.38 17.23 -12.76
CA TYR A 115 -28.60 16.64 -13.85
C TYR A 115 -28.90 17.26 -15.21
N GLY A 116 -30.14 17.73 -15.44
CA GLY A 116 -30.54 18.38 -16.68
C GLY A 116 -29.86 19.73 -16.96
N SER A 117 -29.26 20.37 -15.96
CA SER A 117 -28.40 21.55 -16.16
C SER A 117 -26.95 21.18 -16.54
N TYR A 118 -26.57 19.92 -16.30
CA TYR A 118 -25.27 19.35 -16.60
C TYR A 118 -25.25 18.51 -17.89
N GLY A 119 -26.25 17.69 -18.17
CA GLY A 119 -26.20 16.73 -19.27
C GLY A 119 -27.53 16.06 -19.58
N CYS A 120 -27.51 15.10 -20.50
CA CYS A 120 -28.68 14.35 -20.98
C CYS A 120 -28.38 12.85 -21.19
N ASP A 121 -27.50 12.28 -20.37
CA ASP A 121 -27.21 10.84 -20.35
C ASP A 121 -28.27 10.08 -19.54
N HIS A 122 -29.30 9.59 -20.23
CA HIS A 122 -30.34 8.77 -19.61
C HIS A 122 -29.85 7.38 -19.19
N GLU A 123 -28.76 6.86 -19.78
CA GLU A 123 -28.18 5.60 -19.34
C GLU A 123 -27.59 5.77 -17.94
N TYR A 124 -26.85 6.87 -17.72
CA TYR A 124 -26.28 7.21 -16.43
C TYR A 124 -27.37 7.37 -15.37
N MET A 125 -28.41 8.15 -15.67
CA MET A 125 -29.52 8.36 -14.73
C MET A 125 -30.23 7.05 -14.40
N ASN A 126 -30.44 6.15 -15.37
CA ASN A 126 -31.01 4.83 -15.10
C ASN A 126 -30.08 3.94 -14.27
N ASN A 127 -28.77 3.97 -14.54
CA ASN A 127 -27.77 3.24 -13.75
C ASN A 127 -27.74 3.72 -12.30
N MET A 128 -27.88 5.04 -12.07
CA MET A 128 -28.01 5.61 -10.72
C MET A 128 -29.29 5.15 -10.02
N VAL A 129 -30.42 5.07 -10.74
CA VAL A 129 -31.67 4.50 -10.20
C VAL A 129 -31.49 3.04 -9.82
N ASP A 130 -30.86 2.23 -10.68
CA ASP A 130 -30.59 0.81 -10.39
C ASP A 130 -29.69 0.64 -9.17
N LEU A 131 -28.66 1.47 -9.08
CA LEU A 131 -27.72 1.45 -7.97
C LEU A 131 -28.40 1.85 -6.66
N LEU A 132 -29.23 2.88 -6.63
CA LEU A 132 -29.99 3.25 -5.43
C LEU A 132 -31.00 2.17 -5.05
N LYS A 133 -31.72 1.58 -6.02
CA LYS A 133 -32.67 0.48 -5.74
C LYS A 133 -32.02 -0.78 -5.18
N LYS A 134 -30.73 -1.00 -5.45
CA LYS A 134 -29.95 -2.08 -4.81
C LYS A 134 -29.85 -1.88 -3.29
N TYR A 135 -29.76 -0.65 -2.81
CA TYR A 135 -29.58 -0.32 -1.40
C TYR A 135 -30.88 0.08 -0.68
N VAL A 136 -31.81 0.73 -1.39
CA VAL A 136 -33.09 1.23 -0.85
C VAL A 136 -34.26 0.81 -1.75
N PRO A 137 -34.55 -0.50 -1.88
CA PRO A 137 -35.47 -1.03 -2.89
C PRO A 137 -36.90 -0.51 -2.79
N SER A 138 -37.38 -0.21 -1.58
CA SER A 138 -38.76 0.23 -1.33
C SER A 138 -38.92 1.74 -1.18
N SER A 139 -37.81 2.50 -1.13
CA SER A 139 -37.86 3.93 -0.85
C SER A 139 -38.29 4.76 -2.07
N LEU A 140 -38.94 5.90 -1.84
CA LEU A 140 -39.32 6.81 -2.90
C LEU A 140 -38.06 7.47 -3.49
N LEU A 141 -37.81 7.22 -4.77
CA LEU A 141 -36.76 7.90 -5.53
C LEU A 141 -37.35 9.04 -6.37
N PHE A 142 -36.71 10.21 -6.33
CA PHE A 142 -37.12 11.36 -7.12
C PHE A 142 -35.94 12.05 -7.83
N THR A 143 -36.26 12.80 -8.89
CA THR A 143 -35.32 13.67 -9.61
C THR A 143 -35.75 15.12 -9.47
N THR A 144 -34.79 16.02 -9.57
CA THR A 144 -35.00 17.45 -9.40
C THR A 144 -34.22 18.21 -10.44
N ASP A 145 -34.89 19.13 -11.13
CA ASP A 145 -34.29 19.99 -12.14
C ASP A 145 -35.03 21.34 -12.21
N GLY A 146 -34.35 22.40 -12.65
CA GLY A 146 -34.99 23.68 -12.92
C GLY A 146 -36.19 23.57 -13.86
N ALA A 147 -37.24 24.36 -13.62
CA ALA A 147 -38.54 24.28 -14.30
C ALA A 147 -38.54 24.71 -15.79
N SER A 148 -37.73 24.07 -16.62
CA SER A 148 -37.71 24.22 -18.07
C SER A 148 -37.88 22.87 -18.77
N ASP A 149 -38.57 22.86 -19.92
CA ASP A 149 -38.82 21.63 -20.69
C ASP A 149 -37.51 20.89 -21.02
N GLY A 150 -36.40 21.60 -21.28
CA GLY A 150 -35.11 21.01 -21.60
C GLY A 150 -34.44 20.32 -20.41
N MET A 151 -34.34 21.02 -19.28
CA MET A 151 -33.69 20.48 -18.07
C MET A 151 -34.47 19.29 -17.53
N VAL A 152 -35.79 19.42 -17.35
CA VAL A 152 -36.63 18.33 -16.84
C VAL A 152 -36.63 17.13 -17.78
N LYS A 153 -36.64 17.35 -19.11
CA LYS A 153 -36.54 16.27 -20.08
C LYS A 153 -35.25 15.46 -19.90
N CYS A 154 -34.12 16.09 -19.61
CA CYS A 154 -32.83 15.44 -19.54
C CYS A 154 -32.50 14.85 -18.16
N GLY A 155 -32.92 15.49 -17.07
CA GLY A 155 -32.68 15.00 -15.71
C GLY A 155 -33.73 14.01 -15.18
N SER A 156 -34.92 13.93 -15.79
CA SER A 156 -35.95 12.97 -15.36
C SER A 156 -35.74 11.55 -15.89
N THR A 157 -36.33 10.58 -15.18
CA THR A 157 -36.46 9.18 -15.63
C THR A 157 -37.92 8.75 -15.51
N ASN A 158 -38.33 7.73 -16.27
CA ASN A 158 -39.66 7.13 -16.12
C ASN A 158 -39.78 6.17 -14.91
N ARG A 159 -38.71 6.05 -14.10
CA ARG A 159 -38.60 5.10 -12.97
C ARG A 159 -38.59 5.80 -11.59
N THR A 160 -38.67 7.13 -11.59
CA THR A 160 -38.59 8.01 -10.42
C THR A 160 -39.72 9.03 -10.45
N TYR A 161 -39.97 9.70 -9.33
CA TYR A 161 -40.89 10.84 -9.30
C TYR A 161 -40.18 12.11 -9.79
N THR A 162 -40.74 12.83 -10.76
CA THR A 162 -40.14 14.08 -11.24
C THR A 162 -40.64 15.28 -10.44
N THR A 163 -39.70 16.09 -9.95
CA THR A 163 -39.94 17.36 -9.25
C THR A 163 -39.25 18.52 -9.98
N VAL A 164 -39.56 19.76 -9.62
CA VAL A 164 -39.02 20.95 -10.30
C VAL A 164 -38.53 22.00 -9.31
N ASP A 165 -37.52 22.77 -9.70
CA ASP A 165 -36.97 23.86 -8.89
C ASP A 165 -37.25 25.23 -9.49
N PHE A 166 -37.58 26.19 -8.63
CA PHE A 166 -37.79 27.58 -9.01
C PHE A 166 -37.87 28.50 -7.79
N GLY A 167 -37.42 29.74 -7.97
CA GLY A 167 -37.48 30.81 -6.97
C GLY A 167 -38.76 31.66 -7.03
N PRO A 168 -38.81 32.74 -6.24
CA PRO A 168 -39.97 33.63 -6.15
C PRO A 168 -40.08 34.59 -7.34
N GLY A 169 -41.27 35.17 -7.54
CA GLY A 169 -41.53 36.21 -8.54
C GLY A 169 -42.29 35.79 -9.79
N GLY A 170 -42.29 34.49 -10.12
CA GLY A 170 -43.12 33.91 -11.19
C GLY A 170 -44.51 33.47 -10.73
N ASP A 171 -45.36 33.07 -11.68
CA ASP A 171 -46.57 32.27 -11.39
C ASP A 171 -46.16 30.79 -11.26
N PRO A 172 -46.29 30.17 -10.07
CA PRO A 172 -45.87 28.78 -9.85
C PRO A 172 -46.63 27.78 -10.73
N SER A 173 -47.83 28.14 -11.23
CA SER A 173 -48.61 27.26 -12.11
C SER A 173 -47.85 26.93 -13.38
N HIS A 174 -47.10 27.90 -13.95
CA HIS A 174 -46.29 27.65 -15.15
C HIS A 174 -45.15 26.66 -14.90
N SER A 175 -44.47 26.76 -13.75
CA SER A 175 -43.42 25.80 -13.37
C SER A 175 -44.01 24.40 -13.15
N PHE A 176 -45.19 24.32 -12.55
CA PHE A 176 -45.89 23.06 -12.34
C PHE A 176 -46.51 22.47 -13.61
N ASP A 177 -46.85 23.29 -14.61
CA ASP A 177 -47.24 22.82 -15.94
C ASP A 177 -46.09 22.07 -16.60
N VAL A 178 -44.84 22.54 -16.42
CA VAL A 178 -43.64 21.80 -16.86
C VAL A 178 -43.54 20.47 -16.12
N GLN A 179 -43.69 20.45 -14.78
CA GLN A 179 -43.71 19.21 -14.01
C GLN A 179 -44.77 18.24 -14.56
N ARG A 180 -45.97 18.72 -14.88
CA ARG A 180 -47.09 17.89 -15.38
C ARG A 180 -46.85 17.27 -16.74
N LYS A 181 -46.03 17.87 -17.60
CA LYS A 181 -45.64 17.27 -18.89
C LYS A 181 -44.86 15.96 -18.70
N PHE A 182 -44.01 15.89 -17.68
CA PHE A 182 -43.13 14.74 -17.41
C PHE A 182 -43.64 13.84 -16.28
N GLN A 183 -44.47 14.38 -15.38
CA GLN A 183 -45.14 13.69 -14.29
C GLN A 183 -46.64 14.02 -14.27
N PRO A 184 -47.45 13.36 -15.14
CA PRO A 184 -48.87 13.72 -15.34
C PRO A 184 -49.76 13.53 -14.11
N LYS A 185 -49.34 12.73 -13.14
CA LYS A 185 -50.10 12.39 -11.92
C LYS A 185 -49.20 12.46 -10.68
N GLY A 186 -49.81 12.70 -9.52
CA GLY A 186 -49.11 12.79 -8.22
C GLY A 186 -49.08 14.23 -7.68
N PRO A 187 -48.46 14.47 -6.51
CA PRO A 187 -48.39 15.79 -5.90
C PRO A 187 -47.54 16.79 -6.70
N LEU A 188 -47.90 18.06 -6.68
CA LEU A 188 -46.98 19.11 -7.16
C LEU A 188 -45.86 19.28 -6.13
N VAL A 189 -44.61 19.36 -6.58
CA VAL A 189 -43.46 19.44 -5.65
C VAL A 189 -42.44 20.42 -6.19
N ASN A 190 -42.15 21.47 -5.41
CA ASN A 190 -40.96 22.30 -5.57
C ASN A 190 -39.89 21.83 -4.58
N SER A 191 -38.81 21.22 -5.08
CA SER A 191 -37.78 20.59 -4.25
C SER A 191 -36.68 21.56 -3.81
N GLU A 192 -36.54 22.71 -4.48
CA GLU A 192 -35.73 23.85 -4.08
C GLU A 192 -36.44 25.18 -4.39
N PHE A 193 -37.15 25.69 -3.39
CA PHE A 193 -37.69 27.05 -3.45
C PHE A 193 -36.66 28.04 -2.92
N TYR A 194 -35.97 28.73 -3.84
CA TYR A 194 -34.87 29.65 -3.56
C TYR A 194 -35.31 30.86 -2.72
N THR A 195 -35.01 30.87 -1.42
CA THR A 195 -35.39 31.98 -0.53
C THR A 195 -34.44 33.18 -0.59
N GLY A 196 -33.26 33.00 -1.18
CA GLY A 196 -32.23 34.01 -1.42
C GLY A 196 -31.19 33.50 -2.41
N TRP A 197 -29.92 33.88 -2.28
CA TRP A 197 -28.85 33.48 -3.20
C TRP A 197 -27.46 33.50 -2.54
N LEU A 198 -26.50 32.76 -3.11
CA LEU A 198 -25.11 32.67 -2.67
C LEU A 198 -24.30 33.95 -2.99
N ASP A 199 -23.17 34.14 -2.30
CA ASP A 199 -22.24 35.26 -2.53
C ASP A 199 -20.87 34.80 -3.03
N HIS A 200 -20.23 35.62 -3.86
CA HIS A 200 -18.82 35.46 -4.24
C HIS A 200 -17.94 36.55 -3.63
N TRP A 201 -16.65 36.23 -3.49
CA TRP A 201 -15.65 37.19 -3.01
C TRP A 201 -15.59 38.44 -3.90
N GLY A 202 -15.78 39.61 -3.30
CA GLY A 202 -15.75 40.92 -3.99
C GLY A 202 -17.11 41.42 -4.48
N GLU A 203 -18.18 40.65 -4.32
CA GLU A 203 -19.56 41.06 -4.62
C GLU A 203 -20.26 41.68 -3.39
N LYS A 204 -21.45 42.26 -3.61
CA LYS A 204 -22.33 42.70 -2.52
C LYS A 204 -23.20 41.53 -2.10
N HIS A 205 -23.46 41.40 -0.80
CA HIS A 205 -24.37 40.39 -0.25
C HIS A 205 -25.74 40.43 -0.94
N HIS A 206 -26.16 39.31 -1.51
CA HIS A 206 -27.43 39.17 -2.19
C HIS A 206 -28.59 39.30 -1.20
N ARG A 207 -29.66 40.00 -1.62
CA ARG A 207 -30.89 40.13 -0.81
C ARG A 207 -32.14 39.94 -1.65
N THR A 208 -33.07 39.15 -1.14
CA THR A 208 -34.39 38.87 -1.74
C THR A 208 -35.50 39.35 -0.82
N SER A 209 -36.50 40.04 -1.37
CA SER A 209 -37.60 40.62 -0.58
C SER A 209 -38.40 39.56 0.19
N ALA A 210 -38.55 39.75 1.50
CA ALA A 210 -39.34 38.84 2.35
C ALA A 210 -40.82 38.76 1.93
N ASP A 211 -41.40 39.85 1.43
CA ASP A 211 -42.78 39.87 0.92
C ASP A 211 -42.92 39.07 -0.38
N LEU A 212 -41.92 39.14 -1.26
CA LEU A 212 -41.91 38.42 -2.52
C LEU A 212 -41.82 36.90 -2.28
N VAL A 213 -40.93 36.48 -1.37
CA VAL A 213 -40.79 35.07 -0.98
C VAL A 213 -42.09 34.55 -0.33
N ALA A 214 -42.65 35.29 0.62
CA ALA A 214 -43.86 34.88 1.33
C ALA A 214 -45.10 34.81 0.41
N SER A 215 -45.30 35.80 -0.47
CA SER A 215 -46.41 35.78 -1.43
C SER A 215 -46.27 34.67 -2.48
N SER A 216 -45.05 34.34 -2.89
CA SER A 216 -44.81 33.20 -3.80
C SER A 216 -45.07 31.86 -3.10
N LEU A 217 -44.64 31.70 -1.85
CA LEU A 217 -44.94 30.51 -1.04
C LEU A 217 -46.45 30.31 -0.85
N ASP A 218 -47.21 31.38 -0.60
CA ASP A 218 -48.66 31.32 -0.43
C ASP A 218 -49.35 30.78 -1.70
N LYS A 219 -48.89 31.20 -2.87
CA LYS A 219 -49.39 30.69 -4.16
C LYS A 219 -49.04 29.21 -4.37
N ILE A 220 -47.83 28.78 -4.00
CA ILE A 220 -47.41 27.38 -4.10
C ILE A 220 -48.31 26.49 -3.21
N LEU A 221 -48.49 26.88 -1.94
CA LEU A 221 -49.30 26.11 -0.99
C LEU A 221 -50.80 26.13 -1.35
N ALA A 222 -51.31 27.23 -1.93
CA ALA A 222 -52.70 27.31 -2.42
C ALA A 222 -53.01 26.29 -3.54
N LEU A 223 -52.00 25.85 -4.30
CA LEU A 223 -52.11 24.78 -5.29
C LEU A 223 -52.04 23.38 -4.66
N ASN A 224 -51.99 23.27 -3.33
CA ASN A 224 -51.78 22.02 -2.60
C ASN A 224 -50.46 21.32 -3.00
N ALA A 225 -49.42 22.11 -3.29
CA ALA A 225 -48.09 21.63 -3.63
C ALA A 225 -47.22 21.45 -2.38
N SER A 226 -46.34 20.45 -2.40
CA SER A 226 -45.23 20.31 -1.46
C SER A 226 -44.09 21.26 -1.83
N VAL A 227 -43.37 21.77 -0.84
CA VAL A 227 -42.30 22.74 -1.05
C VAL A 227 -41.18 22.55 -0.03
N ASN A 228 -39.94 22.58 -0.50
CA ASN A 228 -38.74 22.62 0.34
C ASN A 228 -38.08 24.01 0.22
N LEU A 229 -37.81 24.67 1.35
CA LEU A 229 -37.22 26.00 1.41
C LEU A 229 -35.70 25.90 1.28
N TYR A 230 -35.12 26.37 0.17
CA TYR A 230 -33.68 26.30 -0.09
C TYR A 230 -33.08 27.71 -0.18
N MET A 231 -32.18 28.16 0.69
CA MET A 231 -31.76 27.57 1.96
C MET A 231 -32.64 28.06 3.11
N PHE A 232 -33.10 27.14 3.96
CA PHE A 232 -33.87 27.50 5.15
C PHE A 232 -33.03 28.16 6.25
N ILE A 233 -31.77 27.75 6.37
CA ILE A 233 -30.78 28.29 7.31
C ILE A 233 -29.53 28.73 6.55
N GLY A 234 -29.04 29.92 6.87
CA GLY A 234 -27.74 30.41 6.45
C GLY A 234 -26.66 29.62 7.16
N GLY A 235 -25.60 29.25 6.44
CA GLY A 235 -24.53 28.41 6.96
C GLY A 235 -23.16 29.05 6.86
N THR A 236 -22.14 28.26 7.22
CA THR A 236 -20.73 28.58 7.03
C THR A 236 -20.06 27.44 6.29
N ASN A 237 -19.28 27.75 5.26
CA ASN A 237 -18.36 26.82 4.62
C ASN A 237 -17.13 26.61 5.51
N PHE A 238 -17.24 25.70 6.48
CA PHE A 238 -16.15 25.38 7.40
C PHE A 238 -14.95 24.74 6.69
N ASN A 239 -13.77 24.85 7.30
CA ASN A 239 -12.55 24.16 6.90
C ASN A 239 -12.12 24.40 5.44
N MET A 240 -12.36 25.58 4.86
CA MET A 240 -11.98 25.90 3.45
C MET A 240 -12.67 25.00 2.42
N MET A 241 -13.87 24.49 2.75
CA MET A 241 -14.67 23.65 1.85
C MET A 241 -15.53 24.46 0.86
N SER A 242 -15.40 25.79 0.80
CA SER A 242 -16.11 26.60 -0.19
C SER A 242 -15.65 26.26 -1.60
N GLY A 243 -16.58 26.02 -2.51
CA GLY A 243 -16.28 25.83 -3.93
C GLY A 243 -16.17 27.15 -4.69
N ALA A 244 -16.19 27.03 -6.01
CA ALA A 244 -16.27 28.18 -6.91
C ALA A 244 -17.27 27.95 -8.03
N ASN A 245 -17.75 29.04 -8.61
CA ASN A 245 -18.47 29.05 -9.87
C ASN A 245 -17.58 29.55 -11.01
N MET A 246 -18.09 29.45 -12.24
CA MET A 246 -17.43 29.98 -13.43
C MET A 246 -18.29 31.07 -14.06
N GLY A 247 -17.77 32.30 -14.12
CA GLY A 247 -18.44 33.47 -14.68
C GLY A 247 -17.75 34.07 -15.91
N GLY A 248 -18.34 35.12 -16.49
CA GLY A 248 -17.81 35.81 -17.68
C GLY A 248 -16.42 36.44 -17.49
N ASP A 249 -16.05 36.75 -16.25
CA ASP A 249 -14.77 37.38 -15.89
C ASP A 249 -13.76 36.40 -15.26
N GLY A 250 -14.05 35.10 -15.21
CA GLY A 250 -13.16 34.09 -14.61
C GLY A 250 -13.80 33.25 -13.49
N LEU A 251 -12.95 32.63 -12.68
CA LEU A 251 -13.33 31.90 -11.47
C LEU A 251 -14.07 32.85 -10.50
N GLN A 252 -15.15 32.37 -9.89
CA GLN A 252 -15.94 33.11 -8.90
C GLN A 252 -15.94 32.33 -7.57
N PRO A 253 -14.93 32.57 -6.71
CA PRO A 253 -14.80 31.92 -5.41
C PRO A 253 -15.97 32.25 -4.49
N ILE A 254 -16.58 31.21 -3.90
CA ILE A 254 -17.72 31.38 -2.98
C ILE A 254 -17.20 31.81 -1.62
N THR A 255 -17.93 32.69 -0.93
CA THR A 255 -17.53 33.18 0.38
C THR A 255 -17.61 32.11 1.46
N SER A 256 -16.82 32.27 2.53
CA SER A 256 -16.91 31.38 3.69
C SER A 256 -18.25 31.49 4.41
N SER A 257 -18.81 32.70 4.50
CA SER A 257 -20.21 32.88 4.91
C SER A 257 -21.12 32.42 3.79
N TYR A 258 -22.06 31.56 4.14
CA TYR A 258 -23.07 31.00 3.23
C TYR A 258 -24.47 31.34 3.78
N ASP A 259 -24.66 32.59 4.19
CA ASP A 259 -25.92 33.06 4.82
C ASP A 259 -27.14 32.94 3.89
N TYR A 260 -26.91 33.02 2.57
CA TYR A 260 -27.91 32.86 1.51
C TYR A 260 -29.12 33.80 1.62
N ASP A 261 -29.07 34.83 2.49
CA ASP A 261 -30.21 35.65 2.92
C ASP A 261 -31.40 34.77 3.39
N ALA A 262 -31.10 33.72 4.15
CA ALA A 262 -32.06 32.67 4.53
C ALA A 262 -33.10 33.12 5.59
N PRO A 263 -34.21 32.36 5.77
CA PRO A 263 -35.16 32.57 6.86
C PRO A 263 -34.54 32.51 8.27
N ILE A 264 -33.52 31.68 8.47
CA ILE A 264 -32.70 31.68 9.67
C ILE A 264 -31.29 32.13 9.26
N SER A 265 -30.71 33.12 9.94
CA SER A 265 -29.37 33.62 9.61
C SER A 265 -28.27 32.60 9.92
N GLU A 266 -27.04 32.87 9.45
CA GLU A 266 -25.83 32.11 9.79
C GLU A 266 -25.63 31.91 11.31
N ALA A 267 -26.06 32.87 12.13
CA ALA A 267 -25.97 32.80 13.60
C ALA A 267 -27.15 32.08 14.28
N GLY A 268 -28.08 31.51 13.49
CA GLY A 268 -29.27 30.82 13.98
C GLY A 268 -30.45 31.72 14.35
N ASP A 269 -30.46 33.00 13.94
CA ASP A 269 -31.52 33.93 14.33
C ASP A 269 -32.70 33.93 13.34
N PRO A 270 -33.96 33.96 13.82
CA PRO A 270 -35.12 34.18 12.96
C PRO A 270 -35.07 35.56 12.28
N THR A 271 -35.04 35.59 10.95
CA THR A 271 -35.05 36.83 10.16
C THR A 271 -36.48 37.33 9.90
N GLU A 272 -36.65 38.49 9.24
CA GLU A 272 -37.98 38.95 8.81
C GLU A 272 -38.69 37.90 7.94
N LYS A 273 -37.94 37.17 7.11
CA LYS A 273 -38.48 36.08 6.28
C LYS A 273 -39.06 34.97 7.13
N TYR A 274 -38.42 34.60 8.25
CA TYR A 274 -38.93 33.57 9.15
C TYR A 274 -40.40 33.83 9.51
N TRP A 275 -40.68 35.04 10.01
CA TRP A 275 -41.99 35.39 10.54
C TRP A 275 -43.06 35.47 9.45
N LYS A 276 -42.71 35.98 8.27
CA LYS A 276 -43.65 36.03 7.14
C LYS A 276 -43.98 34.65 6.60
N LEU A 277 -42.99 33.77 6.46
CA LEU A 277 -43.20 32.40 6.00
C LEU A 277 -44.01 31.58 7.01
N GLN A 278 -43.76 31.75 8.32
CA GLN A 278 -44.55 31.11 9.37
C GLN A 278 -46.03 31.48 9.27
N LYS A 279 -46.33 32.77 9.04
CA LYS A 279 -47.71 33.25 8.89
C LYS A 279 -48.39 32.62 7.67
N VAL A 280 -47.68 32.47 6.55
CA VAL A 280 -48.21 31.80 5.35
C VAL A 280 -48.47 30.32 5.64
N ILE A 281 -47.50 29.61 6.19
CA ILE A 281 -47.59 28.17 6.51
C ILE A 281 -48.76 27.88 7.47
N SER A 282 -48.97 28.74 8.47
CA SER A 282 -50.07 28.59 9.44
C SER A 282 -51.48 28.63 8.85
N LYS A 283 -51.64 29.09 7.60
CA LYS A 283 -52.93 29.02 6.89
C LYS A 283 -53.27 27.60 6.41
N TYR A 284 -52.26 26.77 6.18
CA TYR A 284 -52.37 25.47 5.52
C TYR A 284 -52.07 24.29 6.46
N THR A 285 -51.32 24.51 7.54
CA THR A 285 -50.99 23.48 8.53
C THR A 285 -51.16 23.97 9.96
N ALA A 286 -51.40 23.04 10.88
CA ALA A 286 -51.46 23.35 12.31
C ALA A 286 -50.05 23.71 12.83
N MET A 287 -49.97 24.77 13.61
CA MET A 287 -48.71 25.19 14.22
C MET A 287 -48.37 24.30 15.43
N PRO A 288 -47.13 23.80 15.55
CA PRO A 288 -46.74 23.00 16.71
C PRO A 288 -46.80 23.84 17.99
N PRO A 289 -47.17 23.23 19.14
CA PRO A 289 -47.19 23.90 20.43
C PRO A 289 -45.76 24.16 20.92
N GLY A 290 -45.52 25.30 21.56
CA GLY A 290 -44.21 25.61 22.14
C GLY A 290 -43.85 27.10 22.08
N PRO A 291 -42.74 27.50 22.74
CA PRO A 291 -42.25 28.87 22.65
C PRO A 291 -41.76 29.17 21.23
N GLN A 292 -41.96 30.42 20.79
CA GLN A 292 -41.33 30.90 19.55
C GLN A 292 -39.81 30.99 19.73
N PRO A 293 -39.02 30.75 18.67
CA PRO A 293 -37.57 30.86 18.74
C PRO A 293 -37.16 32.30 19.05
N LYS A 294 -36.08 32.45 19.81
CA LYS A 294 -35.46 33.74 20.12
C LYS A 294 -34.06 33.78 19.50
N PRO A 295 -33.57 34.97 19.10
CA PRO A 295 -32.18 35.14 18.70
C PRO A 295 -31.21 34.61 19.76
N SER A 296 -30.10 34.05 19.31
CA SER A 296 -29.03 33.57 20.18
C SER A 296 -28.36 34.75 20.90
N GLU A 297 -27.94 34.56 22.16
CA GLU A 297 -27.14 35.56 22.87
C GLU A 297 -25.78 35.70 22.18
N LYS A 298 -25.36 36.94 21.93
CA LYS A 298 -24.10 37.28 21.26
C LYS A 298 -23.29 38.16 22.20
N LEU A 299 -21.97 37.96 22.21
CA LEU A 299 -21.07 38.82 22.96
C LEU A 299 -21.17 40.27 22.42
N PRO A 300 -21.07 41.28 23.29
CA PRO A 300 -20.97 42.66 22.83
C PRO A 300 -19.71 42.85 21.99
N TYR A 301 -19.75 43.83 21.09
CA TYR A 301 -18.58 44.20 20.31
C TYR A 301 -17.39 44.48 21.24
N MET A 302 -16.31 43.73 21.04
CA MET A 302 -15.09 43.85 21.80
C MET A 302 -13.92 44.10 20.86
N LYS A 303 -13.06 45.06 21.22
CA LYS A 303 -11.77 45.23 20.55
C LYS A 303 -10.77 44.31 21.20
N VAL A 304 -10.29 43.31 20.45
CA VAL A 304 -9.21 42.43 20.89
C VAL A 304 -7.91 42.93 20.26
N PRO A 305 -6.93 43.44 21.02
CA PRO A 305 -5.63 43.81 20.47
C PRO A 305 -4.89 42.54 20.02
N LEU A 306 -4.47 42.50 18.76
CA LEU A 306 -3.64 41.44 18.21
C LEU A 306 -2.19 41.90 18.21
N ALA A 307 -1.29 41.04 18.70
CA ALA A 307 0.16 41.22 18.58
C ALA A 307 0.68 40.28 17.48
N SER A 308 1.60 40.77 16.65
CA SER A 308 2.33 39.91 15.72
C SER A 308 3.27 39.00 16.51
N SER A 309 3.24 37.70 16.24
CA SER A 309 4.10 36.72 16.91
C SER A 309 5.31 36.33 16.04
N GLN A 310 5.07 35.91 14.80
CA GLN A 310 6.10 35.38 13.88
C GLN A 310 5.70 35.57 12.41
N SER A 311 6.69 35.60 11.51
CA SER A 311 6.45 35.64 10.07
C SER A 311 5.99 34.28 9.54
N LEU A 312 5.05 34.28 8.59
CA LEU A 312 4.62 33.05 7.90
C LEU A 312 5.79 32.37 7.18
N PHE A 313 6.73 33.13 6.63
CA PHE A 313 7.95 32.57 6.02
C PHE A 313 8.80 31.79 7.03
N ASP A 314 8.87 32.25 8.29
CA ASP A 314 9.64 31.56 9.33
C ASP A 314 8.94 30.27 9.77
N VAL A 315 7.61 30.20 9.65
CA VAL A 315 6.83 29.00 9.96
C VAL A 315 6.90 28.00 8.81
N VAL A 316 6.68 28.44 7.57
CA VAL A 316 6.63 27.55 6.40
C VAL A 316 8.01 26.99 6.06
N SER A 317 9.09 27.73 6.28
CA SER A 317 10.46 27.23 6.08
C SER A 317 10.85 26.08 7.05
N GLN A 318 10.07 25.84 8.11
CA GLN A 318 10.25 24.68 9.00
C GLN A 318 9.52 23.42 8.49
N LEU A 319 8.66 23.57 7.49
CA LEU A 319 7.96 22.45 6.87
C LEU A 319 8.87 21.77 5.83
N PRO A 320 8.75 20.44 5.64
CA PRO A 320 9.50 19.74 4.60
C PRO A 320 9.14 20.30 3.22
N ALA A 321 10.15 20.60 2.42
CA ALA A 321 10.00 21.19 1.09
C ALA A 321 10.21 20.14 -0.02
N ASN A 322 9.32 20.12 -1.00
CA ASN A 322 9.47 19.31 -2.20
C ASN A 322 10.25 20.09 -3.27
N VAL A 323 11.47 19.65 -3.56
CA VAL A 323 12.30 20.27 -4.59
C VAL A 323 11.90 19.72 -5.96
N SER A 324 11.56 20.62 -6.88
CA SER A 324 11.19 20.24 -8.26
C SER A 324 11.70 21.27 -9.26
N LYS A 325 11.88 20.86 -10.52
CA LYS A 325 12.31 21.76 -11.61
C LYS A 325 11.19 22.69 -12.09
N THR A 326 9.94 22.40 -11.74
CA THR A 326 8.75 23.15 -12.15
C THR A 326 7.75 23.16 -11.00
N PRO A 327 6.99 24.25 -10.78
CA PRO A 327 5.94 24.28 -9.77
C PRO A 327 5.00 23.07 -9.89
N GLN A 328 4.81 22.32 -8.80
CA GLN A 328 3.90 21.17 -8.73
C GLN A 328 2.50 21.63 -8.30
N PRO A 329 1.40 21.16 -8.92
CA PRO A 329 0.05 21.55 -8.54
C PRO A 329 -0.40 20.91 -7.21
N PHE A 330 -1.42 21.48 -6.55
CA PHE A 330 -2.01 20.98 -5.30
C PHE A 330 -2.35 19.49 -5.35
N ALA A 331 -2.92 19.03 -6.48
CA ALA A 331 -3.33 17.64 -6.68
C ALA A 331 -2.16 16.64 -6.67
N TRP A 332 -0.93 17.08 -6.95
CA TRP A 332 0.25 16.21 -6.97
C TRP A 332 0.99 16.18 -5.62
N LEU A 333 0.65 17.10 -4.72
CA LEU A 333 1.18 17.18 -3.36
C LEU A 333 0.22 16.58 -2.32
N ASP A 334 -0.80 15.84 -2.77
CA ASP A 334 -1.90 15.32 -1.93
C ASP A 334 -2.58 16.39 -1.05
N LEU A 335 -2.51 17.65 -1.48
CA LEU A 335 -3.08 18.78 -0.76
C LEU A 335 -4.43 19.14 -1.38
N ALA A 336 -5.52 18.62 -0.81
CA ALA A 336 -6.86 18.91 -1.31
C ALA A 336 -7.22 20.40 -1.13
N GLN A 337 -6.80 21.03 -0.02
CA GLN A 337 -7.13 22.41 0.37
C GLN A 337 -5.95 23.09 1.09
N GLY A 338 -5.89 24.42 1.09
CA GLY A 338 -4.89 25.22 1.80
C GLY A 338 -4.04 26.12 0.88
N TRP A 339 -2.76 26.27 1.24
CA TRP A 339 -1.79 27.11 0.51
C TRP A 339 -0.50 26.34 0.19
N ILE A 340 0.19 26.76 -0.87
CA ILE A 340 1.54 26.31 -1.20
C ILE A 340 2.47 27.52 -1.31
N LEU A 341 3.67 27.40 -0.72
CA LEU A 341 4.78 28.31 -0.98
C LEU A 341 5.69 27.69 -2.04
N TYR A 342 5.84 28.35 -3.19
CA TYR A 342 6.87 28.03 -4.18
C TYR A 342 8.03 29.01 -4.03
N GLU A 343 9.26 28.50 -4.01
CA GLU A 343 10.48 29.30 -3.86
C GLU A 343 11.47 28.93 -4.99
N VAL A 344 12.09 29.92 -5.62
CA VAL A 344 13.10 29.71 -6.67
C VAL A 344 14.18 30.80 -6.67
N ASP A 345 15.42 30.41 -6.97
CA ASP A 345 16.54 31.34 -7.18
C ASP A 345 16.39 32.06 -8.54
N ILE A 346 16.42 33.39 -8.52
CA ILE A 346 16.34 34.26 -9.69
C ILE A 346 17.59 35.14 -9.87
N SER A 347 18.68 34.85 -9.17
CA SER A 347 19.92 35.65 -9.19
C SER A 347 20.57 35.78 -10.57
N GLY A 348 20.28 34.82 -11.47
CA GLY A 348 20.75 34.83 -12.87
C GLY A 348 19.84 35.57 -13.86
N ALA A 349 18.70 36.11 -13.42
CA ALA A 349 17.77 36.81 -14.31
C ALA A 349 18.34 38.16 -14.76
N SER A 350 18.35 38.41 -16.08
CA SER A 350 18.92 39.63 -16.70
C SER A 350 17.89 40.34 -17.58
N GLY A 351 17.95 41.67 -17.61
CA GLY A 351 16.98 42.54 -18.30
C GLY A 351 16.86 43.88 -17.58
N ASN A 352 16.23 44.88 -18.24
CA ASN A 352 15.92 46.17 -17.59
C ASN A 352 14.63 46.08 -16.73
N ASP A 353 13.66 45.29 -17.18
CA ASP A 353 12.42 44.98 -16.45
C ASP A 353 12.28 43.44 -16.36
N LEU A 354 12.14 42.89 -15.14
CA LEU A 354 11.80 41.47 -14.95
C LEU A 354 10.28 41.31 -14.92
N ILE A 355 9.74 40.50 -15.82
CA ILE A 355 8.30 40.22 -15.89
C ILE A 355 8.06 38.77 -15.46
N LEU A 356 7.36 38.59 -14.34
CA LEU A 356 6.78 37.31 -13.95
C LEU A 356 5.50 37.08 -14.76
N ASP A 357 5.38 35.93 -15.43
CA ASP A 357 4.18 35.51 -16.16
C ASP A 357 3.81 34.09 -15.74
N LEU A 358 2.66 33.94 -15.08
CA LEU A 358 2.15 32.65 -14.63
C LEU A 358 1.33 31.92 -15.70
N GLY A 359 1.11 32.53 -16.88
CA GLY A 359 0.33 31.96 -17.96
C GLY A 359 -1.15 31.77 -17.59
N ALA A 360 -1.72 30.60 -17.90
CA ALA A 360 -3.09 30.25 -17.54
C ALA A 360 -3.16 29.91 -16.05
N PHE A 361 -3.44 30.92 -15.22
CA PHE A 361 -3.53 30.83 -13.77
C PHE A 361 -4.92 31.27 -13.31
N SER A 362 -5.63 30.40 -12.58
CA SER A 362 -7.02 30.65 -12.16
C SER A 362 -7.17 30.94 -10.67
N ASP A 363 -6.22 30.48 -9.85
CA ASP A 363 -6.18 30.69 -8.40
C ASP A 363 -5.66 32.10 -8.02
N ARG A 364 -5.26 32.29 -6.76
CA ARG A 364 -4.67 33.53 -6.26
C ARG A 364 -3.24 33.32 -5.77
N ALA A 365 -2.30 34.12 -6.28
CA ALA A 365 -0.89 34.10 -5.90
C ALA A 365 -0.45 35.45 -5.31
N SER A 366 0.17 35.42 -4.13
CA SER A 366 0.88 36.58 -3.57
C SER A 366 2.37 36.46 -3.89
N VAL A 367 2.94 37.47 -4.53
CA VAL A 367 4.29 37.45 -5.11
C VAL A 367 5.25 38.25 -4.24
N PHE A 368 6.40 37.67 -3.92
CA PHE A 368 7.46 38.33 -3.17
C PHE A 368 8.83 38.11 -3.83
N VAL A 369 9.71 39.10 -3.73
CA VAL A 369 11.13 38.98 -4.08
C VAL A 369 11.96 39.29 -2.85
N ASP A 370 12.86 38.39 -2.48
CA ASP A 370 13.61 38.44 -1.23
C ASP A 370 12.70 38.73 -0.02
N LYS A 371 11.56 38.01 0.03
CA LYS A 371 10.49 38.15 1.05
C LYS A 371 9.81 39.53 1.11
N LYS A 372 10.02 40.41 0.11
CA LYS A 372 9.33 41.70 -0.01
C LYS A 372 8.18 41.59 -1.00
N PHE A 373 7.00 41.98 -0.57
CA PHE A 373 5.78 41.92 -1.37
C PHE A 373 5.88 42.78 -2.64
N GLN A 374 5.60 42.17 -3.79
CA GLN A 374 5.62 42.80 -5.11
C GLN A 374 4.20 43.01 -5.65
N GLY A 375 3.25 42.10 -5.36
CA GLY A 375 1.89 42.19 -5.87
C GLY A 375 1.09 40.90 -5.74
N ILE A 376 -0.13 40.91 -6.30
CA ILE A 376 -1.04 39.76 -6.35
C ILE A 376 -1.38 39.47 -7.82
N LEU A 377 -1.41 38.19 -8.17
CA LEU A 377 -1.89 37.66 -9.44
C LEU A 377 -3.12 36.79 -9.21
N ASN A 378 -4.14 36.90 -10.07
CA ASN A 378 -5.33 36.04 -10.15
C ASN A 378 -6.15 36.40 -11.41
N ALA A 379 -7.31 35.77 -11.60
CA ALA A 379 -8.20 36.06 -12.74
C ALA A 379 -8.58 37.55 -12.89
N LYS A 380 -8.71 38.29 -11.77
CA LYS A 380 -9.10 39.71 -11.76
C LYS A 380 -7.95 40.67 -12.05
N TYR A 381 -6.75 40.39 -11.51
CA TYR A 381 -5.58 41.26 -11.62
C TYR A 381 -4.65 40.89 -12.78
N GLY A 382 -4.91 39.75 -13.43
CA GLY A 382 -4.11 39.21 -14.54
C GLY A 382 -3.03 38.22 -14.06
N SER A 383 -2.32 37.65 -15.04
CA SER A 383 -1.29 36.62 -14.81
C SER A 383 0.15 37.14 -14.86
N LYS A 384 0.34 38.45 -15.06
CA LYS A 384 1.66 39.08 -15.25
C LYS A 384 1.93 40.20 -14.26
N LEU A 385 3.15 40.25 -13.74
CA LEU A 385 3.61 41.28 -12.80
C LEU A 385 5.06 41.67 -13.13
N VAL A 386 5.34 42.97 -13.15
CA VAL A 386 6.73 43.46 -13.16
C VAL A 386 7.29 43.34 -11.74
N ILE A 387 8.40 42.64 -11.57
CA ILE A 387 9.04 42.38 -10.27
C ILE A 387 10.42 43.02 -10.20
N GLU A 388 10.86 43.35 -8.99
CA GLU A 388 12.24 43.81 -8.75
C GLU A 388 13.28 42.69 -8.99
N HIS A 389 14.52 43.07 -9.29
CA HIS A 389 15.65 42.14 -9.25
C HIS A 389 15.96 41.72 -7.81
N GLY A 390 16.32 40.45 -7.60
CA GLY A 390 16.66 39.90 -6.30
C GLY A 390 17.34 38.55 -6.40
N GLN A 391 17.48 37.86 -5.27
CA GLN A 391 18.05 36.51 -5.23
C GLN A 391 16.96 35.44 -5.30
N THR A 392 15.83 35.67 -4.66
CA THR A 392 14.76 34.69 -4.47
C THR A 392 13.40 35.24 -4.91
N LEU A 393 12.62 34.40 -5.59
CA LEU A 393 11.22 34.64 -5.91
C LEU A 393 10.35 33.67 -5.11
N ASP A 394 9.42 34.21 -4.33
CA ASP A 394 8.48 33.45 -3.52
C ASP A 394 7.04 33.67 -4.04
N LEU A 395 6.31 32.57 -4.27
CA LEU A 395 4.90 32.60 -4.67
C LEU A 395 4.07 31.86 -3.61
N PHE A 396 3.23 32.59 -2.90
CA PHE A 396 2.26 32.01 -1.97
C PHE A 396 0.91 31.84 -2.67
N VAL A 397 0.55 30.61 -3.03
CA VAL A 397 -0.64 30.28 -3.82
C VAL A 397 -1.74 29.73 -2.93
N GLU A 398 -2.93 30.32 -3.06
CA GLU A 398 -4.16 29.98 -2.37
C GLU A 398 -5.10 29.23 -3.31
N ASN A 399 -5.63 28.07 -2.89
CA ASN A 399 -6.73 27.41 -3.58
C ASN A 399 -8.04 28.16 -3.25
N GLU A 400 -8.60 28.88 -4.23
CA GLU A 400 -9.85 29.67 -4.04
C GLU A 400 -11.14 28.82 -4.19
N GLY A 401 -11.01 27.49 -4.25
CA GLY A 401 -12.11 26.54 -4.36
C GLY A 401 -12.28 26.00 -5.78
N ARG A 402 -12.50 24.70 -5.93
CA ARG A 402 -12.74 24.07 -7.24
C ARG A 402 -14.15 24.35 -7.72
N ILE A 403 -14.27 24.44 -9.05
CA ILE A 403 -15.55 24.64 -9.72
C ILE A 403 -16.51 23.51 -9.34
N GLY A 404 -17.66 23.87 -8.75
CA GLY A 404 -18.65 22.94 -8.23
C GLY A 404 -19.91 22.82 -9.09
N TYR A 405 -20.02 23.55 -10.20
CA TYR A 405 -21.21 23.61 -11.04
C TYR A 405 -20.84 23.82 -12.52
N SER A 406 -21.65 23.30 -13.45
CA SER A 406 -21.48 23.29 -14.92
C SER A 406 -20.47 22.29 -15.50
N HIS A 407 -20.38 22.22 -16.83
CA HIS A 407 -19.35 21.44 -17.55
C HIS A 407 -17.92 21.92 -17.28
N ALA A 408 -17.71 23.11 -16.72
CA ALA A 408 -16.38 23.59 -16.34
C ALA A 408 -15.76 22.77 -15.20
N MET A 409 -16.54 21.97 -14.47
CA MET A 409 -16.06 21.03 -13.45
C MET A 409 -15.06 20.00 -13.99
N VAL A 410 -15.09 19.67 -15.28
CA VAL A 410 -14.21 18.68 -15.89
C VAL A 410 -13.11 19.29 -16.76
N ASP A 411 -13.02 20.62 -16.79
CA ASP A 411 -12.03 21.34 -17.57
C ASP A 411 -10.67 21.32 -16.86
N ALA A 412 -9.81 20.38 -17.28
CA ALA A 412 -8.45 20.24 -16.79
C ALA A 412 -7.69 21.57 -16.77
N SER A 413 -7.86 22.40 -17.81
CA SER A 413 -7.14 23.67 -17.98
C SER A 413 -7.47 24.72 -16.93
N LYS A 414 -8.57 24.52 -16.18
CA LYS A 414 -9.11 25.43 -15.16
C LYS A 414 -9.00 24.88 -13.74
N LEU A 415 -8.44 23.68 -13.57
CA LEU A 415 -8.13 23.03 -12.29
C LEU A 415 -6.66 23.28 -11.85
N HIS A 416 -5.96 24.17 -12.54
CA HIS A 416 -4.52 24.36 -12.41
C HIS A 416 -4.14 25.51 -11.45
N SER A 417 -3.78 25.11 -10.23
CA SER A 417 -2.76 25.80 -9.45
C SER A 417 -1.42 25.69 -10.19
N LEU A 418 -0.75 26.83 -10.45
CA LEU A 418 0.59 26.94 -11.07
C LEU A 418 1.05 25.70 -11.85
N THR A 419 0.42 25.38 -12.97
CA THR A 419 1.03 24.42 -13.90
C THR A 419 2.06 25.16 -14.73
N GLY A 420 3.32 25.02 -14.34
CA GLY A 420 4.40 25.17 -15.30
C GLY A 420 4.27 24.04 -16.31
N TYR A 421 3.44 24.21 -17.35
CA TYR A 421 3.58 23.42 -18.55
C TYR A 421 4.93 23.79 -19.16
N PRO A 422 5.92 22.88 -19.23
CA PRO A 422 6.90 23.04 -20.27
C PRO A 422 6.15 22.88 -21.60
N LEU A 423 6.23 23.93 -22.42
CA LEU A 423 6.06 23.84 -23.86
C LEU A 423 6.70 22.53 -24.35
N ASN A 424 5.87 21.63 -24.89
CA ASN A 424 6.25 20.48 -25.73
C ASN A 424 7.66 19.91 -25.52
N ASN A 425 7.84 19.05 -24.51
CA ASN A 425 8.80 17.96 -24.62
C ASN A 425 8.13 16.71 -24.03
N GLU A 426 7.81 15.73 -24.88
CA GLU A 426 7.40 14.40 -24.41
C GLU A 426 8.46 13.87 -23.43
N ARG A 427 8.04 13.40 -22.25
CA ARG A 427 8.95 12.73 -21.31
C ARG A 427 9.56 11.53 -22.00
N SER A 428 10.89 11.46 -22.03
CA SER A 428 11.61 10.39 -22.71
C SER A 428 12.83 9.98 -21.90
N PHE A 429 13.13 8.68 -21.94
CA PHE A 429 14.39 8.13 -21.44
C PHE A 429 14.97 7.23 -22.52
N THR A 430 16.08 7.65 -23.11
CA THR A 430 16.67 6.99 -24.28
C THR A 430 18.19 6.92 -24.14
N ILE A 431 18.84 6.14 -25.02
CA ILE A 431 20.30 6.13 -25.13
C ILE A 431 20.72 6.99 -26.32
N ASP A 432 21.70 7.86 -26.09
CA ASP A 432 22.47 8.49 -27.15
C ASP A 432 23.68 7.60 -27.45
N TYR A 433 23.56 6.81 -28.52
CA TYR A 433 24.62 5.90 -28.95
C TYR A 433 25.83 6.62 -29.55
N GLU A 434 25.68 7.87 -30.02
CA GLU A 434 26.80 8.62 -30.59
C GLU A 434 27.66 9.25 -29.48
N HIS A 435 27.04 9.72 -28.40
CA HIS A 435 27.74 10.33 -27.26
C HIS A 435 27.91 9.39 -26.06
N ASN A 436 27.53 8.11 -26.20
CA ASN A 436 27.62 7.08 -25.15
C ASN A 436 27.04 7.52 -23.80
N THR A 437 25.85 8.14 -23.81
CA THR A 437 25.21 8.66 -22.60
C THR A 437 23.71 8.35 -22.59
N PHE A 438 23.08 8.36 -21.41
CA PHE A 438 21.62 8.36 -21.36
C PHE A 438 21.10 9.77 -21.63
N LEU A 439 19.92 9.86 -22.23
CA LEU A 439 19.17 11.10 -22.36
C LEU A 439 17.88 10.97 -21.56
N LYS A 440 17.69 11.87 -20.60
CA LYS A 440 16.43 12.07 -19.91
C LYS A 440 15.82 13.39 -20.37
N ASP A 441 14.67 13.31 -21.02
CA ASP A 441 13.99 14.45 -21.66
C ASP A 441 14.91 15.18 -22.67
N GLY A 442 15.67 14.41 -23.45
CA GLY A 442 16.64 14.91 -24.43
C GLY A 442 17.93 15.52 -23.84
N LYS A 443 18.11 15.50 -22.52
CA LYS A 443 19.32 16.01 -21.84
C LYS A 443 20.21 14.88 -21.35
N PRO A 444 21.55 15.00 -21.43
CA PRO A 444 22.47 14.03 -20.86
C PRO A 444 22.13 13.71 -19.39
N PHE A 445 22.13 12.42 -19.09
CA PHE A 445 21.78 11.88 -17.79
C PHE A 445 22.73 10.72 -17.46
N ARG A 446 23.12 10.64 -16.19
CA ARG A 446 23.87 9.51 -15.61
C ARG A 446 23.15 9.13 -14.34
N TYR A 447 22.89 7.84 -14.14
CA TYR A 447 22.40 7.38 -12.86
C TYR A 447 23.53 6.95 -11.93
N ILE A 448 23.36 7.31 -10.67
CA ILE A 448 24.06 6.76 -9.52
C ILE A 448 22.97 6.14 -8.65
N SER A 449 22.88 4.82 -8.73
CA SER A 449 21.79 4.04 -8.18
C SER A 449 22.22 3.28 -6.92
N GLY A 450 21.26 2.98 -6.05
CA GLY A 450 21.42 2.04 -4.95
C GLY A 450 20.36 0.97 -5.00
N SER A 451 20.76 -0.29 -4.80
CA SER A 451 19.82 -1.40 -4.68
C SER A 451 19.26 -1.49 -3.27
N MET A 452 17.93 -1.48 -3.19
CA MET A 452 17.16 -1.56 -1.95
C MET A 452 15.90 -2.37 -2.27
N HIS A 453 15.53 -3.32 -1.42
CA HIS A 453 14.48 -4.29 -1.76
C HIS A 453 13.28 -4.12 -0.83
N TYR A 454 12.16 -3.65 -1.38
CA TYR A 454 10.97 -3.32 -0.58
C TYR A 454 10.47 -4.51 0.26
N PHE A 455 10.67 -5.75 -0.20
CA PHE A 455 10.27 -6.96 0.52
C PHE A 455 11.20 -7.34 1.69
N ARG A 456 12.41 -6.76 1.78
CA ARG A 456 13.35 -6.98 2.89
C ARG A 456 13.23 -5.95 4.03
N THR A 457 12.47 -4.87 3.82
CA THR A 457 12.33 -3.78 4.78
C THR A 457 10.85 -3.45 5.01
N PRO A 458 10.36 -3.39 6.27
CA PRO A 458 8.97 -3.02 6.56
C PRO A 458 8.55 -1.71 5.88
N HIS A 459 7.33 -1.64 5.36
CA HIS A 459 6.89 -0.50 4.56
C HIS A 459 6.90 0.84 5.29
N GLN A 460 6.70 0.83 6.61
CA GLN A 460 6.76 2.03 7.45
C GLN A 460 8.18 2.60 7.57
N LEU A 461 9.21 1.88 7.12
CA LEU A 461 10.60 2.29 7.14
C LEU A 461 11.11 2.73 5.76
N TRP A 462 10.38 2.49 4.67
CA TRP A 462 10.80 2.84 3.30
C TRP A 462 11.15 4.33 3.14
N GLU A 463 10.34 5.22 3.73
CA GLU A 463 10.55 6.67 3.69
C GLU A 463 11.91 7.07 4.29
N ASP A 464 12.25 6.52 5.46
CA ASP A 464 13.55 6.73 6.10
C ASP A 464 14.70 6.26 5.20
N ARG A 465 14.54 5.09 4.56
CA ARG A 465 15.60 4.54 3.70
C ARG A 465 15.77 5.37 2.43
N PHE A 466 14.68 5.83 1.80
CA PHE A 466 14.74 6.70 0.62
C PHE A 466 15.34 8.07 0.95
N TYR A 467 15.02 8.63 2.10
CA TYR A 467 15.65 9.86 2.57
C TYR A 467 17.17 9.68 2.68
N LYS A 468 17.63 8.59 3.33
CA LYS A 468 19.06 8.26 3.43
C LYS A 468 19.72 8.04 2.06
N ALA A 469 19.07 7.32 1.16
CA ALA A 469 19.55 7.11 -0.20
C ALA A 469 19.72 8.44 -0.97
N LYS A 470 18.71 9.32 -0.90
CA LYS A 470 18.77 10.65 -1.52
C LYS A 470 19.90 11.47 -0.93
N MET A 471 20.03 11.51 0.40
CA MET A 471 21.10 12.27 1.08
C MET A 471 22.50 11.73 0.78
N ALA A 472 22.66 10.44 0.46
CA ALA A 472 23.93 9.90 -0.03
C ALA A 472 24.33 10.43 -1.42
N GLY A 473 23.40 11.06 -2.14
CA GLY A 473 23.59 11.57 -3.49
C GLY A 473 23.06 10.63 -4.57
N LEU A 474 22.30 9.59 -4.21
CA LEU A 474 21.65 8.74 -5.20
C LEU A 474 20.53 9.49 -5.92
N ASN A 475 20.40 9.25 -7.22
CA ASN A 475 19.33 9.80 -8.06
C ASN A 475 18.40 8.72 -8.62
N VAL A 476 18.72 7.45 -8.39
CA VAL A 476 17.95 6.28 -8.82
C VAL A 476 17.97 5.21 -7.72
N ILE A 477 16.89 4.46 -7.57
CA ILE A 477 16.83 3.22 -6.79
C ILE A 477 16.63 2.04 -7.73
N GLN A 478 17.32 0.94 -7.48
CA GLN A 478 17.09 -0.32 -8.17
C GLN A 478 16.41 -1.31 -7.21
N THR A 479 15.37 -1.99 -7.66
CA THR A 479 14.70 -3.03 -6.85
C THR A 479 14.28 -4.23 -7.71
N TYR A 480 14.42 -5.42 -7.13
CA TYR A 480 13.80 -6.63 -7.63
C TYR A 480 12.30 -6.68 -7.33
N VAL A 481 11.60 -7.65 -7.94
CA VAL A 481 10.22 -8.04 -7.60
C VAL A 481 10.19 -9.53 -7.27
N ALA A 482 9.89 -9.87 -6.02
CA ALA A 482 9.86 -11.26 -5.54
C ALA A 482 8.53 -11.94 -5.90
N TRP A 483 8.47 -12.66 -7.03
CA TRP A 483 7.25 -13.34 -7.50
C TRP A 483 6.68 -14.27 -6.42
N ASN A 484 7.51 -15.06 -5.75
CA ASN A 484 7.10 -15.95 -4.66
C ASN A 484 6.36 -15.26 -3.50
N MET A 485 6.63 -13.99 -3.21
CA MET A 485 5.91 -13.24 -2.18
C MET A 485 4.57 -12.73 -2.71
N HIS A 486 4.55 -12.30 -3.97
CA HIS A 486 3.34 -11.80 -4.59
C HIS A 486 2.37 -12.90 -5.02
N GLU A 487 2.82 -14.12 -5.28
CA GLU A 487 2.01 -15.28 -5.64
C GLU A 487 2.52 -16.53 -4.88
N MET A 488 2.54 -16.42 -3.54
CA MET A 488 2.99 -17.49 -2.66
C MET A 488 2.27 -18.80 -2.95
N PHE A 489 0.96 -18.71 -3.16
CA PHE A 489 0.13 -19.80 -3.61
C PHE A 489 -0.41 -19.48 -5.00
N GLU A 490 -0.46 -20.51 -5.86
CA GLU A 490 -0.91 -20.33 -7.23
C GLU A 490 -2.28 -19.64 -7.29
N ASP A 491 -2.39 -18.62 -8.14
CA ASP A 491 -3.58 -17.79 -8.34
C ASP A 491 -3.99 -16.90 -7.16
N VAL A 492 -3.15 -16.77 -6.13
CA VAL A 492 -3.40 -15.87 -4.99
C VAL A 492 -2.36 -14.76 -4.94
N TYR A 493 -2.81 -13.55 -5.25
CA TYR A 493 -1.93 -12.40 -5.43
C TYR A 493 -1.98 -11.39 -4.28
N HIS A 494 -0.82 -10.93 -3.80
CA HIS A 494 -0.67 -9.95 -2.71
C HIS A 494 0.10 -8.70 -3.17
N PHE A 495 -0.43 -7.50 -2.89
CA PHE A 495 0.16 -6.20 -3.26
C PHE A 495 -0.10 -5.13 -2.20
N GLU A 496 -0.21 -5.53 -0.94
CA GLU A 496 -0.51 -4.67 0.21
C GLU A 496 0.65 -4.65 1.20
N ASN A 497 0.69 -3.62 2.05
CA ASN A 497 1.71 -3.46 3.11
C ASN A 497 3.13 -3.57 2.54
N ASP A 498 3.95 -4.48 3.07
CA ASP A 498 5.33 -4.73 2.66
C ASP A 498 5.46 -5.25 1.22
N LEU A 499 4.35 -5.60 0.55
CA LEU A 499 4.31 -6.01 -0.85
C LEU A 499 3.65 -4.97 -1.77
N ASP A 500 3.35 -3.76 -1.28
CA ASP A 500 2.81 -2.67 -2.10
C ASP A 500 3.91 -1.97 -2.92
N ILE A 501 4.33 -2.63 -4.00
CA ILE A 501 5.32 -2.12 -4.94
C ILE A 501 4.89 -0.80 -5.60
N VAL A 502 3.59 -0.55 -5.77
CA VAL A 502 3.09 0.67 -6.39
C VAL A 502 3.33 1.86 -5.45
N SER A 503 3.00 1.70 -4.17
CA SER A 503 3.26 2.71 -3.14
C SER A 503 4.76 2.92 -2.93
N TYR A 504 5.57 1.87 -2.92
CA TYR A 504 7.04 1.97 -2.85
C TYR A 504 7.61 2.85 -3.98
N ILE A 505 7.19 2.60 -5.22
CA ILE A 505 7.66 3.33 -6.41
C ILE A 505 7.17 4.79 -6.38
N LYS A 506 5.92 5.04 -5.98
CA LYS A 506 5.40 6.41 -5.82
C LYS A 506 6.13 7.18 -4.72
N LEU A 507 6.47 6.53 -3.62
CA LEU A 507 7.24 7.14 -2.55
C LEU A 507 8.65 7.53 -3.03
N ALA A 508 9.34 6.67 -3.80
CA ALA A 508 10.61 7.05 -4.44
C ALA A 508 10.46 8.32 -5.32
N GLN A 509 9.36 8.42 -6.09
CA GLN A 509 9.07 9.61 -6.89
C GLN A 509 8.91 10.88 -6.05
N GLN A 510 8.29 10.80 -4.86
CA GLN A 510 8.16 11.94 -3.94
C GLN A 510 9.52 12.46 -3.45
N TYR A 511 10.52 11.58 -3.36
CA TYR A 511 11.90 11.92 -3.01
C TYR A 511 12.78 12.30 -4.22
N ASP A 512 12.18 12.49 -5.40
CA ASP A 512 12.90 12.75 -6.66
C ASP A 512 13.97 11.67 -6.94
N LEU A 513 13.60 10.41 -6.70
CA LEU A 513 14.38 9.22 -7.06
C LEU A 513 13.69 8.53 -8.24
N MET A 514 14.46 8.24 -9.30
CA MET A 514 13.97 7.39 -10.40
C MET A 514 14.08 5.91 -10.02
N ILE A 515 13.46 5.01 -10.78
CA ILE A 515 13.50 3.57 -10.54
C ILE A 515 14.10 2.81 -11.72
N LEU A 516 15.01 1.88 -11.43
CA LEU A 516 15.36 0.74 -12.26
C LEU A 516 14.65 -0.49 -11.70
N LEU A 517 13.66 -1.00 -12.45
CA LEU A 517 12.86 -2.13 -12.00
C LEU A 517 13.46 -3.44 -12.54
N ARG A 518 13.60 -4.45 -11.68
CA ARG A 518 14.05 -5.79 -12.06
C ARG A 518 12.96 -6.82 -11.77
N PRO A 519 11.96 -6.97 -12.65
CA PRO A 519 10.75 -7.76 -12.39
C PRO A 519 10.94 -9.28 -12.48
N GLY A 520 12.15 -9.75 -12.80
CA GLY A 520 12.45 -11.18 -12.94
C GLY A 520 12.01 -11.76 -14.29
N PRO A 521 11.43 -12.97 -14.33
CA PRO A 521 10.73 -13.67 -13.23
C PRO A 521 11.66 -14.38 -12.24
N TYR A 522 12.90 -14.69 -12.65
CA TYR A 522 13.98 -15.10 -11.77
C TYR A 522 14.78 -13.85 -11.35
N ILE A 523 15.05 -13.70 -10.06
CA ILE A 523 15.76 -12.52 -9.51
C ILE A 523 17.03 -12.88 -8.76
N ASP A 524 17.29 -14.17 -8.53
CA ASP A 524 18.32 -14.61 -7.59
C ASP A 524 18.17 -13.96 -6.21
N SER A 525 18.94 -12.89 -5.98
CA SER A 525 18.92 -12.01 -4.82
C SER A 525 19.20 -12.74 -3.50
N GLU A 526 19.83 -13.93 -3.54
CA GLU A 526 19.99 -14.78 -2.36
C GLU A 526 18.65 -15.07 -1.65
N TRP A 527 17.58 -15.07 -2.44
CA TRP A 527 16.20 -15.17 -1.98
C TRP A 527 15.64 -16.55 -2.27
N GLU A 528 14.72 -17.02 -1.45
CA GLU A 528 14.06 -18.33 -1.56
C GLU A 528 13.68 -18.66 -3.01
N TYR A 529 14.29 -19.74 -3.54
CA TYR A 529 14.12 -20.23 -4.91
C TYR A 529 14.37 -19.18 -6.02
N GLY A 530 15.24 -18.21 -5.77
CA GLY A 530 15.56 -17.12 -6.71
C GLY A 530 14.34 -16.25 -7.05
N GLY A 531 13.36 -16.20 -6.14
CA GLY A 531 12.09 -15.50 -6.34
C GLY A 531 10.98 -16.33 -6.98
N PHE A 532 11.21 -17.57 -7.41
CA PHE A 532 10.14 -18.42 -7.94
C PHE A 532 9.22 -18.96 -6.83
N PRO A 533 7.89 -19.00 -7.04
CA PRO A 533 6.98 -19.69 -6.15
C PRO A 533 7.31 -21.20 -6.03
N TYR A 534 7.20 -21.77 -4.83
CA TYR A 534 7.55 -23.17 -4.56
C TYR A 534 6.78 -24.17 -5.44
N TRP A 535 5.51 -23.86 -5.73
CA TRP A 535 4.60 -24.74 -6.48
C TRP A 535 5.03 -24.91 -7.95
N MET A 536 5.89 -24.04 -8.48
CA MET A 536 6.40 -24.15 -9.86
C MET A 536 7.24 -25.41 -10.07
N ASN A 537 7.95 -25.88 -9.04
CA ASN A 537 8.83 -27.03 -9.17
C ASN A 537 8.05 -28.29 -9.60
N ASN A 538 6.82 -28.47 -9.11
CA ASN A 538 5.97 -29.61 -9.49
C ASN A 538 5.38 -29.50 -10.91
N LYS A 539 5.35 -28.30 -11.50
CA LYS A 539 4.78 -28.06 -12.83
C LYS A 539 5.81 -28.10 -13.94
N VAL A 540 6.94 -27.44 -13.71
CA VAL A 540 7.95 -27.19 -14.75
C VAL A 540 9.34 -27.67 -14.34
N GLY A 541 9.69 -27.64 -13.04
CA GLY A 541 10.93 -28.18 -12.50
C GLY A 541 12.16 -27.79 -13.33
N LYS A 542 12.80 -28.77 -13.99
CA LYS A 542 14.00 -28.58 -14.82
C LYS A 542 13.80 -27.68 -16.06
N LEU A 543 12.57 -27.34 -16.40
CA LEU A 543 12.21 -26.53 -17.57
C LEU A 543 12.14 -25.02 -17.26
N ILE A 544 12.36 -24.60 -16.01
CA ILE A 544 12.45 -23.18 -15.65
C ILE A 544 13.56 -22.48 -16.42
N ARG A 545 13.37 -21.19 -16.71
CA ARG A 545 14.31 -20.33 -17.44
C ARG A 545 14.71 -20.92 -18.82
N THR A 546 13.76 -21.58 -19.48
CA THR A 546 13.88 -22.09 -20.86
C THR A 546 12.71 -21.63 -21.74
N SER A 547 12.77 -21.93 -23.03
CA SER A 547 11.66 -21.69 -23.98
C SER A 547 10.52 -22.71 -23.88
N ASP A 548 10.47 -23.53 -22.83
CA ASP A 548 9.34 -24.42 -22.56
C ASP A 548 8.03 -23.62 -22.42
N GLN A 549 6.99 -24.06 -23.16
CA GLN A 549 5.73 -23.34 -23.20
C GLN A 549 4.97 -23.39 -21.87
N GLY A 550 5.13 -24.47 -21.10
CA GLY A 550 4.53 -24.59 -19.77
C GLY A 550 5.10 -23.54 -18.82
N TYR A 551 6.42 -23.37 -18.81
CA TYR A 551 7.09 -22.31 -18.03
C TYR A 551 6.73 -20.91 -18.53
N LEU A 552 6.83 -20.66 -19.84
CA LEU A 552 6.48 -19.36 -20.43
C LEU A 552 5.03 -18.94 -20.15
N ASN A 553 4.08 -19.88 -20.12
CA ASN A 553 2.69 -19.60 -19.77
C ASN A 553 2.54 -19.16 -18.31
N LEU A 554 3.29 -19.75 -17.37
CA LEU A 554 3.30 -19.33 -15.97
C LEU A 554 3.88 -17.93 -15.82
N VAL A 555 4.95 -17.62 -16.55
CA VAL A 555 5.56 -16.28 -16.56
C VAL A 555 4.62 -15.24 -17.17
N ASP A 556 3.99 -15.50 -18.32
CA ASP A 556 3.03 -14.57 -18.94
C ASP A 556 1.83 -14.33 -18.01
N LYS A 557 1.37 -15.37 -17.31
CA LYS A 557 0.31 -15.25 -16.30
C LYS A 557 0.72 -14.31 -15.16
N TRP A 558 1.89 -14.50 -14.57
CA TRP A 558 2.42 -13.61 -13.54
C TRP A 558 2.56 -12.16 -14.05
N PHE A 559 3.19 -11.98 -15.22
CA PHE A 559 3.38 -10.67 -15.83
C PHE A 559 2.06 -9.99 -16.22
N SER A 560 1.01 -10.75 -16.53
CA SER A 560 -0.34 -10.22 -16.77
C SER A 560 -0.97 -9.56 -15.54
N VAL A 561 -0.47 -9.88 -14.34
CA VAL A 561 -0.91 -9.27 -13.07
C VAL A 561 0.01 -8.13 -12.66
N LEU A 562 1.33 -8.37 -12.66
CA LEU A 562 2.33 -7.38 -12.22
C LEU A 562 2.41 -6.18 -13.16
N LEU A 563 2.65 -6.42 -14.46
CA LEU A 563 3.08 -5.36 -15.38
C LEU A 563 2.00 -4.31 -15.66
N PRO A 564 0.68 -4.62 -15.67
CA PRO A 564 -0.35 -3.59 -15.73
C PRO A 564 -0.35 -2.62 -14.54
N LYS A 565 0.10 -3.04 -13.34
CA LYS A 565 0.26 -2.16 -12.18
C LYS A 565 1.49 -1.25 -12.33
N VAL A 566 2.53 -1.76 -13.00
CA VAL A 566 3.80 -1.06 -13.25
C VAL A 566 3.69 -0.06 -14.40
N LYS A 567 2.92 -0.36 -15.46
CA LYS A 567 2.84 0.46 -16.68
C LYS A 567 2.55 1.95 -16.43
N PRO A 568 1.61 2.36 -15.56
CA PRO A 568 1.36 3.77 -15.28
C PRO A 568 2.55 4.47 -14.61
N LEU A 569 3.47 3.72 -14.00
CA LEU A 569 4.64 4.21 -13.27
C LEU A 569 5.87 4.34 -14.17
N LEU A 570 5.77 3.99 -15.46
CA LEU A 570 6.84 4.24 -16.44
C LEU A 570 7.10 5.73 -16.60
N TYR A 571 8.36 6.07 -16.84
CA TYR A 571 8.82 7.45 -16.97
C TYR A 571 8.07 8.23 -18.05
N GLU A 572 7.83 7.61 -19.19
CA GLU A 572 7.03 8.18 -20.28
C GLU A 572 5.54 8.38 -19.94
N ASN A 573 5.02 7.61 -18.98
CA ASN A 573 3.61 7.64 -18.57
C ASN A 573 3.36 8.50 -17.33
N GLY A 574 4.39 9.14 -16.77
CA GLY A 574 4.23 10.02 -15.62
C GLY A 574 4.97 9.57 -14.35
N GLY A 575 5.39 8.31 -14.24
CA GLY A 575 6.04 7.79 -13.03
C GLY A 575 7.57 7.86 -13.04
N PRO A 576 8.27 7.22 -12.09
CA PRO A 576 9.73 7.33 -11.97
C PRO A 576 10.51 6.20 -12.67
N ILE A 577 9.86 5.18 -13.24
CA ILE A 577 10.57 3.99 -13.78
C ILE A 577 11.21 4.33 -15.13
N ILE A 578 12.54 4.45 -15.14
CA ILE A 578 13.34 4.82 -16.32
C ILE A 578 13.88 3.60 -17.08
N GLY A 579 13.95 2.43 -16.45
CA GLY A 579 14.44 1.21 -17.09
C GLY A 579 13.89 -0.04 -16.43
N VAL A 580 13.78 -1.12 -17.22
CA VAL A 580 13.30 -2.42 -16.76
C VAL A 580 14.28 -3.50 -17.22
N GLN A 581 14.81 -4.28 -16.28
CA GLN A 581 15.67 -5.39 -16.61
C GLN A 581 14.87 -6.59 -17.13
N VAL A 582 15.40 -7.27 -18.13
CA VAL A 582 14.89 -8.54 -18.64
C VAL A 582 15.71 -9.65 -18.02
N GLU A 583 15.06 -10.56 -17.28
CA GLU A 583 15.76 -11.66 -16.62
C GLU A 583 16.81 -11.18 -15.59
N ASN A 584 17.67 -12.08 -15.13
CA ASN A 584 18.75 -11.84 -14.20
C ASN A 584 19.94 -12.78 -14.45
N GLU A 585 21.06 -12.22 -14.91
CA GLU A 585 22.31 -12.97 -15.17
C GLU A 585 22.06 -14.28 -15.93
N TYR A 586 21.26 -14.19 -16.99
CA TYR A 586 20.84 -15.39 -17.71
C TYR A 586 22.02 -16.16 -18.31
N GLY A 587 23.11 -15.46 -18.66
CA GLY A 587 24.32 -16.06 -19.19
C GLY A 587 25.07 -16.95 -18.20
N SER A 588 24.81 -16.79 -16.89
CA SER A 588 25.32 -17.68 -15.85
C SER A 588 24.51 -18.99 -15.73
N TYR A 589 23.34 -19.06 -16.38
CA TYR A 589 22.44 -20.22 -16.35
C TYR A 589 22.35 -20.95 -17.69
N GLY A 590 22.15 -20.22 -18.79
CA GLY A 590 21.81 -20.80 -20.08
C GLY A 590 22.10 -19.89 -21.26
N CYS A 591 21.77 -20.39 -22.46
CA CYS A 591 22.00 -19.71 -23.74
C CYS A 591 20.79 -19.88 -24.69
N ASP A 592 19.57 -19.97 -24.14
CA ASP A 592 18.34 -20.09 -24.93
C ASP A 592 17.86 -18.72 -25.43
N GLU A 593 18.26 -18.37 -26.64
CA GLU A 593 17.84 -17.12 -27.30
C GLU A 593 16.32 -17.02 -27.48
N LYS A 594 15.61 -18.14 -27.66
CA LYS A 594 14.14 -18.13 -27.83
C LYS A 594 13.45 -17.74 -26.53
N TYR A 595 13.99 -18.18 -25.40
CA TYR A 595 13.52 -17.75 -24.08
C TYR A 595 13.68 -16.23 -23.90
N MET A 596 14.87 -15.69 -24.16
CA MET A 596 15.12 -14.24 -24.02
C MET A 596 14.24 -13.40 -24.95
N LEU A 597 14.00 -13.87 -26.18
CA LEU A 597 13.05 -13.23 -27.10
C LEU A 597 11.62 -13.28 -26.58
N ALA A 598 11.17 -14.40 -25.99
CA ALA A 598 9.85 -14.50 -25.38
C ALA A 598 9.70 -13.54 -24.20
N MET A 599 10.73 -13.44 -23.35
CA MET A 599 10.75 -12.50 -22.22
C MET A 599 10.64 -11.04 -22.67
N GLU A 600 11.43 -10.63 -23.67
CA GLU A 600 11.33 -9.29 -24.26
C GLU A 600 9.91 -9.03 -24.81
N GLN A 601 9.35 -9.98 -25.56
CA GLN A 601 8.02 -9.86 -26.15
C GLN A 601 6.94 -9.69 -25.08
N MET A 602 7.00 -10.44 -23.97
CA MET A 602 6.06 -10.31 -22.86
C MET A 602 6.17 -8.93 -22.19
N LEU A 603 7.38 -8.46 -21.89
CA LEU A 603 7.58 -7.12 -21.32
C LEU A 603 7.05 -6.03 -22.25
N ARG A 604 7.37 -6.11 -23.56
CA ARG A 604 6.86 -5.16 -24.57
C ARG A 604 5.34 -5.21 -24.74
N LYS A 605 4.74 -6.40 -24.67
CA LYS A 605 3.27 -6.61 -24.73
C LYS A 605 2.56 -5.81 -23.64
N TYR A 606 3.06 -5.83 -22.41
CA TYR A 606 2.41 -5.15 -21.28
C TYR A 606 2.85 -3.70 -21.10
N LEU A 607 4.15 -3.42 -21.18
CA LEU A 607 4.73 -2.11 -20.85
C LEU A 607 4.73 -1.15 -22.04
N GLY A 608 4.79 -1.64 -23.27
CA GLY A 608 4.91 -0.83 -24.49
C GLY A 608 6.30 -0.89 -25.12
N GLN A 609 6.48 -0.18 -26.24
CA GLN A 609 7.70 -0.28 -27.06
C GLN A 609 8.81 0.71 -26.67
N LYS A 610 8.45 1.77 -25.96
CA LYS A 610 9.33 2.90 -25.64
C LYS A 610 10.12 2.70 -24.34
N VAL A 611 9.73 1.75 -23.49
CA VAL A 611 10.46 1.43 -22.25
C VAL A 611 11.89 0.98 -22.55
N PHE A 612 12.84 1.50 -21.81
CA PHE A 612 14.24 1.07 -21.89
C PHE A 612 14.38 -0.31 -21.23
N LEU A 613 14.68 -1.32 -22.04
CA LEU A 613 14.93 -2.69 -21.60
C LEU A 613 16.43 -3.02 -21.65
N TYR A 614 16.94 -3.65 -20.60
CA TYR A 614 18.34 -4.04 -20.50
C TYR A 614 18.51 -5.43 -19.86
N THR A 615 19.68 -6.03 -20.00
CA THR A 615 20.11 -7.25 -19.29
C THR A 615 21.38 -6.97 -18.50
N THR A 616 21.64 -7.77 -17.48
CA THR A 616 22.86 -7.70 -16.65
C THR A 616 23.44 -9.09 -16.57
N ASP A 617 24.75 -9.21 -16.82
CA ASP A 617 25.51 -10.45 -16.73
C ASP A 617 26.93 -10.16 -16.23
N PRO A 618 27.58 -11.12 -15.55
CA PRO A 618 28.91 -10.93 -15.02
C PRO A 618 29.92 -10.76 -16.13
N ILE A 619 31.09 -10.16 -15.80
CA ILE A 619 32.20 -9.93 -16.75
C ILE A 619 32.93 -11.23 -17.18
N ILE A 620 32.17 -12.20 -17.67
CA ILE A 620 32.59 -13.48 -18.21
C ILE A 620 32.16 -13.49 -19.69
N ASP A 621 33.10 -13.78 -20.59
CA ASP A 621 32.88 -13.70 -22.04
C ASP A 621 31.67 -14.53 -22.51
N GLN A 622 31.53 -15.74 -21.94
CA GLN A 622 30.43 -16.65 -22.22
C GLN A 622 29.09 -16.15 -21.64
N ALA A 623 29.09 -15.58 -20.44
CA ALA A 623 27.87 -15.05 -19.84
C ALA A 623 27.31 -13.91 -20.67
N LEU A 624 28.14 -12.93 -21.04
CA LEU A 624 27.71 -11.79 -21.88
C LEU A 624 27.32 -12.19 -23.31
N GLN A 625 27.86 -13.31 -23.82
CA GLN A 625 27.43 -13.85 -25.10
C GLN A 625 26.02 -14.44 -25.03
N CYS A 626 25.68 -15.11 -23.92
CA CYS A 626 24.47 -15.92 -23.79
C CYS A 626 23.31 -15.23 -23.06
N GLY A 627 23.60 -14.29 -22.16
CA GLY A 627 22.61 -13.66 -21.28
C GLY A 627 21.76 -12.58 -21.93
N SER A 628 21.98 -12.28 -23.21
CA SER A 628 21.31 -11.17 -23.88
C SER A 628 21.13 -11.36 -25.37
N ILE A 629 20.20 -10.60 -25.95
CA ILE A 629 19.89 -10.56 -27.38
C ILE A 629 20.13 -9.16 -27.94
N SER A 630 20.23 -9.04 -29.26
CA SER A 630 20.65 -7.80 -29.93
C SER A 630 19.71 -6.61 -29.75
N SER A 631 18.45 -6.85 -29.41
CA SER A 631 17.41 -5.85 -29.16
C SER A 631 17.43 -5.27 -27.74
N LEU A 632 18.17 -5.89 -26.81
CA LEU A 632 18.28 -5.47 -25.42
C LEU A 632 19.62 -4.80 -25.16
N TYR A 633 19.63 -3.79 -24.29
CA TYR A 633 20.88 -3.14 -23.91
C TYR A 633 21.66 -3.99 -22.90
N ARG A 634 22.95 -4.22 -23.15
CA ARG A 634 23.77 -5.09 -22.30
C ARG A 634 24.53 -4.28 -21.25
N THR A 635 24.29 -4.58 -19.99
CA THR A 635 25.06 -4.08 -18.85
C THR A 635 25.87 -5.20 -18.23
N VAL A 636 26.81 -4.85 -17.36
CA VAL A 636 27.67 -5.81 -16.65
C VAL A 636 27.51 -5.65 -15.15
N ASP A 637 27.91 -6.65 -14.39
CA ASP A 637 28.18 -6.55 -12.96
C ASP A 637 29.64 -6.91 -12.65
N PHE A 638 30.18 -6.29 -11.59
CA PHE A 638 31.49 -6.59 -11.01
C PHE A 638 31.71 -5.79 -9.72
N GLY A 639 32.46 -6.37 -8.77
CA GLY A 639 32.77 -5.76 -7.48
C GLY A 639 34.10 -5.01 -7.43
N ALA A 640 34.48 -4.60 -6.22
CA ALA A 640 35.81 -4.05 -5.97
C ALA A 640 36.91 -5.10 -6.25
N GLY A 641 38.09 -4.65 -6.67
CA GLY A 641 39.21 -5.53 -7.05
C GLY A 641 39.27 -5.88 -8.54
N HIS A 642 38.17 -5.71 -9.26
CA HIS A 642 38.14 -5.91 -10.71
C HIS A 642 38.75 -4.71 -11.44
N ASP A 643 39.49 -4.97 -12.52
CA ASP A 643 40.04 -3.91 -13.38
C ASP A 643 38.90 -3.25 -14.17
N VAL A 644 38.56 -2.01 -13.82
CA VAL A 644 37.45 -1.25 -14.42
C VAL A 644 37.60 -1.11 -15.94
N ASN A 645 38.83 -0.90 -16.43
CA ASN A 645 39.08 -0.75 -17.87
C ASN A 645 38.81 -2.07 -18.60
N LYS A 646 39.29 -3.20 -18.06
CA LYS A 646 39.05 -4.52 -18.66
C LYS A 646 37.58 -4.93 -18.59
N SER A 647 36.93 -4.62 -17.47
CA SER A 647 35.51 -4.91 -17.23
C SER A 647 34.64 -4.19 -18.25
N PHE A 648 34.83 -2.88 -18.42
CA PHE A 648 34.10 -2.10 -19.43
C PHE A 648 34.55 -2.36 -20.86
N ALA A 649 35.80 -2.77 -21.11
CA ALA A 649 36.22 -3.25 -22.42
C ALA A 649 35.44 -4.51 -22.84
N LEU A 650 35.13 -5.41 -21.88
CA LEU A 650 34.31 -6.57 -22.14
C LEU A 650 32.84 -6.20 -22.39
N GLN A 651 32.28 -5.26 -21.62
CA GLN A 651 30.96 -4.69 -21.95
C GLN A 651 30.95 -4.14 -23.37
N ARG A 652 31.98 -3.36 -23.74
CA ARG A 652 32.10 -2.72 -25.06
C ARG A 652 32.21 -3.73 -26.20
N LYS A 653 32.83 -4.90 -25.98
CA LYS A 653 32.87 -6.00 -26.95
C LYS A 653 31.46 -6.43 -27.38
N TYR A 654 30.53 -6.52 -26.43
CA TYR A 654 29.16 -6.99 -26.68
C TYR A 654 28.14 -5.85 -26.86
N GLN A 655 28.47 -4.62 -26.44
CA GLN A 655 27.67 -3.40 -26.57
C GLN A 655 28.55 -2.25 -27.11
N PRO A 656 28.84 -2.21 -28.43
CA PRO A 656 29.85 -1.30 -29.01
C PRO A 656 29.57 0.20 -28.85
N LYS A 657 28.32 0.59 -28.63
CA LYS A 657 27.88 1.98 -28.41
C LYS A 657 26.88 2.06 -27.26
N GLY A 658 26.77 3.24 -26.65
CA GLY A 658 25.93 3.54 -25.48
C GLY A 658 26.74 3.69 -24.17
N PRO A 659 26.12 4.13 -23.08
CA PRO A 659 26.77 4.37 -21.79
C PRO A 659 27.37 3.11 -21.15
N TYR A 660 28.54 3.25 -20.52
CA TYR A 660 29.05 2.20 -19.64
C TYR A 660 28.15 2.06 -18.42
N VAL A 661 27.87 0.82 -18.03
CA VAL A 661 26.96 0.53 -16.93
C VAL A 661 27.47 -0.66 -16.13
N ASN A 662 27.70 -0.43 -14.84
CA ASN A 662 27.78 -1.50 -13.85
C ASN A 662 26.45 -1.56 -13.08
N SER A 663 25.62 -2.58 -13.36
CA SER A 663 24.29 -2.75 -12.76
C SER A 663 24.32 -3.39 -11.38
N GLU A 664 25.44 -4.00 -10.98
CA GLU A 664 25.68 -4.49 -9.61
C GLU A 664 27.15 -4.30 -9.23
N TYR A 665 27.44 -3.14 -8.65
CA TYR A 665 28.69 -2.89 -7.99
C TYR A 665 28.60 -3.39 -6.54
N TYR A 666 29.20 -4.55 -6.27
CA TYR A 666 29.15 -5.22 -4.98
C TYR A 666 29.82 -4.37 -3.89
N THR A 667 29.02 -3.86 -2.93
CA THR A 667 29.50 -3.04 -1.81
C THR A 667 29.96 -3.86 -0.61
N GLY A 668 29.60 -5.13 -0.60
CA GLY A 668 29.96 -6.15 0.39
C GLY A 668 29.49 -7.50 -0.15
N TRP A 669 29.10 -8.43 0.71
CA TRP A 669 28.64 -9.76 0.29
C TRP A 669 27.65 -10.35 1.31
N PHE A 670 26.86 -11.33 0.90
CA PHE A 670 25.92 -12.04 1.78
C PHE A 670 26.61 -13.14 2.58
N ASP A 671 25.95 -13.61 3.65
CA ASP A 671 26.47 -14.66 4.52
C ASP A 671 25.71 -15.98 4.42
N ASN A 672 26.44 -17.09 4.47
CA ASN A 672 25.89 -18.42 4.75
C ASN A 672 26.12 -18.82 6.21
N TRP A 673 25.23 -19.65 6.75
CA TRP A 673 25.49 -20.31 8.03
C TRP A 673 26.71 -21.24 7.92
N GLY A 674 27.61 -21.16 8.90
CA GLY A 674 28.86 -21.91 8.96
C GLY A 674 30.10 -21.12 8.48
N GLU A 675 29.89 -19.93 7.90
CA GLU A 675 30.95 -19.06 7.40
C GLU A 675 31.12 -17.80 8.28
N GLY A 676 32.27 -17.13 8.18
CA GLY A 676 32.51 -15.85 8.86
C GLY A 676 31.77 -14.71 8.16
N HIS A 677 31.44 -13.65 8.90
CA HIS A 677 30.74 -12.49 8.33
C HIS A 677 31.59 -11.80 7.25
N HIS A 678 31.01 -11.60 6.07
CA HIS A 678 31.67 -10.89 4.99
C HIS A 678 31.70 -9.39 5.28
N VAL A 679 32.91 -8.83 5.36
CA VAL A 679 33.14 -7.41 5.60
C VAL A 679 34.22 -6.89 4.65
N GLU A 680 33.95 -5.76 4.03
CA GLU A 680 34.82 -5.06 3.10
C GLU A 680 35.21 -3.67 3.61
N ARG A 681 36.45 -3.26 3.32
CA ARG A 681 36.97 -1.98 3.81
C ARG A 681 36.25 -0.80 3.14
N PRO A 682 35.71 0.17 3.89
CA PRO A 682 35.02 1.34 3.33
C PRO A 682 35.82 2.08 2.26
N GLU A 683 37.13 2.27 2.46
CA GLU A 683 38.00 2.98 1.52
C GLU A 683 38.26 2.18 0.25
N TYR A 684 38.26 0.86 0.34
CA TYR A 684 38.44 -0.03 -0.80
C TYR A 684 37.23 0.06 -1.74
N ILE A 685 36.02 -0.01 -1.19
CA ILE A 685 34.77 0.19 -1.94
C ILE A 685 34.73 1.60 -2.54
N ALA A 686 35.01 2.63 -1.74
CA ALA A 686 35.01 4.01 -2.24
C ALA A 686 36.05 4.25 -3.35
N HIS A 687 37.21 3.60 -3.29
CA HIS A 687 38.26 3.71 -4.31
C HIS A 687 37.78 3.19 -5.67
N TYR A 688 37.18 2.00 -5.73
CA TYR A 688 36.69 1.43 -6.99
C TYR A 688 35.45 2.14 -7.50
N LEU A 689 34.56 2.62 -6.62
CA LEU A 689 33.45 3.49 -7.02
C LEU A 689 33.94 4.77 -7.70
N ASP A 690 34.98 5.40 -7.17
CA ASP A 690 35.60 6.60 -7.76
C ASP A 690 36.17 6.29 -9.15
N GLN A 691 36.83 5.14 -9.32
CA GLN A 691 37.31 4.69 -10.63
C GLN A 691 36.15 4.51 -11.62
N ILE A 692 35.06 3.85 -11.23
CA ILE A 692 33.87 3.65 -12.08
C ILE A 692 33.27 5.00 -12.47
N LEU A 693 32.99 5.90 -11.53
CA LEU A 693 32.36 7.19 -11.82
C LEU A 693 33.24 8.12 -12.66
N SER A 694 34.57 8.00 -12.54
CA SER A 694 35.53 8.72 -13.39
C SER A 694 35.66 8.16 -14.81
N PHE A 695 35.22 6.92 -15.04
CA PHE A 695 35.38 6.22 -16.31
C PHE A 695 34.31 6.64 -17.32
N GLU A 696 34.64 7.64 -18.16
CA GLU A 696 33.81 8.09 -19.29
C GLU A 696 32.31 8.28 -18.92
N ASN A 697 32.04 8.81 -17.73
CA ASN A 697 30.68 9.06 -17.22
C ASN A 697 29.81 7.79 -17.07
N ALA A 698 30.42 6.65 -16.72
CA ALA A 698 29.71 5.40 -16.46
C ALA A 698 28.60 5.58 -15.42
N SER A 699 27.48 4.90 -15.64
CA SER A 699 26.41 4.77 -14.64
C SER A 699 26.66 3.54 -13.78
N VAL A 700 26.26 3.60 -12.51
CA VAL A 700 26.54 2.54 -11.54
C VAL A 700 25.34 2.33 -10.62
N ASN A 701 25.11 1.08 -10.24
CA ASN A 701 24.22 0.72 -9.15
C ASN A 701 25.00 0.02 -8.03
N LEU A 702 24.87 0.49 -6.79
CA LEU A 702 25.46 -0.08 -5.58
C LEU A 702 24.62 -1.28 -5.12
N TYR A 703 25.16 -2.49 -5.21
CA TYR A 703 24.48 -3.73 -4.79
C TYR A 703 25.16 -4.27 -3.51
N LEU A 704 24.54 -4.26 -2.33
CA LEU A 704 23.34 -3.50 -1.96
C LEU A 704 23.67 -2.15 -1.33
N PHE A 705 22.79 -1.17 -1.54
CA PHE A 705 22.87 0.09 -0.80
C PHE A 705 22.26 -0.04 0.59
N GLU A 706 21.15 -0.77 0.69
CA GLU A 706 20.59 -1.29 1.93
C GLU A 706 20.14 -2.72 1.69
N GLY A 707 20.53 -3.62 2.57
CA GLY A 707 20.20 -5.03 2.44
C GLY A 707 18.96 -5.49 3.19
N GLY A 708 18.77 -5.06 4.43
CA GLY A 708 17.62 -5.43 5.24
C GLY A 708 17.69 -6.87 5.76
N SER A 709 16.54 -7.54 5.89
CA SER A 709 16.45 -8.88 6.49
C SER A 709 15.66 -9.87 5.62
N ASN A 710 16.13 -11.12 5.58
CA ASN A 710 15.40 -12.28 5.03
C ASN A 710 14.34 -12.75 6.05
N ARG A 711 13.27 -11.95 6.22
CA ARG A 711 12.18 -12.25 7.17
C ARG A 711 11.41 -13.51 6.77
N ASN A 712 10.69 -14.07 7.73
CA ASN A 712 9.93 -15.31 7.59
C ASN A 712 10.83 -16.51 7.28
N PHE A 713 10.62 -17.17 6.15
CA PHE A 713 11.40 -18.30 5.68
C PHE A 713 12.02 -18.01 4.30
N MET A 714 12.31 -16.74 4.01
CA MET A 714 12.62 -16.28 2.66
C MET A 714 14.09 -16.26 2.28
N ASN A 715 14.97 -16.71 3.18
CA ASN A 715 16.38 -16.88 2.84
C ASN A 715 16.55 -17.93 1.73
N GLY A 716 17.43 -17.66 0.76
CA GLY A 716 17.84 -18.66 -0.21
C GLY A 716 18.78 -19.71 0.38
N GLY A 717 19.21 -20.62 -0.49
CA GLY A 717 20.35 -21.50 -0.23
C GLY A 717 21.37 -21.38 -1.35
N SER A 718 22.65 -21.39 -0.98
CA SER A 718 23.77 -21.47 -1.92
C SER A 718 24.10 -22.94 -2.18
N TYR A 719 24.51 -23.26 -3.41
CA TYR A 719 25.07 -24.56 -3.73
C TYR A 719 26.47 -24.35 -4.33
N ILE A 720 27.50 -24.46 -3.49
CA ILE A 720 28.89 -24.11 -3.81
C ILE A 720 29.74 -25.34 -3.58
N ALA A 721 30.62 -25.66 -4.54
CA ALA A 721 31.54 -26.81 -4.45
C ALA A 721 30.85 -28.16 -4.13
N ASN A 722 29.62 -28.37 -4.62
CA ASN A 722 28.75 -29.52 -4.32
C ASN A 722 28.21 -29.60 -2.89
N GLU A 723 28.31 -28.53 -2.11
CA GLU A 723 27.75 -28.43 -0.76
C GLU A 723 26.60 -27.43 -0.74
N TYR A 724 25.55 -27.77 0.01
CA TYR A 724 24.43 -26.87 0.27
C TYR A 724 24.72 -26.02 1.50
N LEU A 725 24.62 -24.71 1.35
CA LEU A 725 24.85 -23.75 2.43
C LEU A 725 23.61 -22.84 2.57
N PRO A 726 22.88 -22.87 3.69
CA PRO A 726 21.73 -22.00 3.87
C PRO A 726 22.15 -20.58 4.18
N ILE A 727 21.52 -19.62 3.51
CA ILE A 727 21.79 -18.19 3.68
C ILE A 727 21.21 -17.70 5.02
N THR A 728 21.89 -16.76 5.65
CA THR A 728 21.49 -16.25 6.97
C THR A 728 20.19 -15.42 6.94
N THR A 729 19.64 -15.14 8.12
CA THR A 729 18.43 -14.30 8.26
C THR A 729 18.75 -12.82 8.05
N SER A 730 19.90 -12.38 8.56
CA SER A 730 20.42 -11.06 8.23
C SER A 730 20.73 -11.01 6.73
N TYR A 731 20.39 -9.90 6.10
CA TYR A 731 20.90 -9.56 4.80
C TYR A 731 21.61 -8.20 4.86
N ASP A 732 22.32 -7.95 5.97
CA ASP A 732 23.10 -6.72 6.20
C ASP A 732 24.05 -6.42 5.03
N PHE A 733 24.64 -7.47 4.46
CA PHE A 733 25.51 -7.43 3.28
C PHE A 733 26.80 -6.62 3.48
N ASP A 734 27.07 -6.13 4.69
CA ASP A 734 28.02 -5.05 4.95
C ASP A 734 27.72 -3.83 4.04
N ALA A 735 26.43 -3.54 3.85
CA ALA A 735 25.96 -2.48 2.98
C ALA A 735 26.26 -1.07 3.56
N PRO A 736 26.23 -0.02 2.73
CA PRO A 736 26.34 1.36 3.19
C PRO A 736 25.32 1.71 4.29
N LEU A 737 24.08 1.23 4.16
CA LEU A 737 23.13 1.20 5.27
C LEU A 737 23.09 -0.22 5.85
N SER A 738 23.24 -0.33 7.17
CA SER A 738 23.14 -1.63 7.87
C SER A 738 21.75 -2.27 7.72
N GLU A 739 21.59 -3.51 8.20
CA GLU A 739 20.30 -4.22 8.29
C GLU A 739 19.20 -3.35 8.94
N ALA A 740 19.55 -2.51 9.93
CA ALA A 740 18.60 -1.61 10.59
C ALA A 740 18.44 -0.24 9.91
N GLY A 741 19.13 -0.01 8.79
CA GLY A 741 19.14 1.24 8.04
C GLY A 741 20.04 2.32 8.64
N ASP A 742 21.05 1.97 9.44
CA ASP A 742 21.96 2.95 10.04
C ASP A 742 23.07 3.33 9.04
N PRO A 743 23.39 4.63 8.84
CA PRO A 743 24.53 5.04 8.01
C PRO A 743 25.86 4.55 8.58
N THR A 744 26.58 3.71 7.82
CA THR A 744 27.88 3.17 8.22
C THR A 744 29.04 4.07 7.78
N GLU A 745 30.28 3.75 8.16
CA GLU A 745 31.46 4.43 7.61
C GLU A 745 31.51 4.36 6.07
N LYS A 746 31.05 3.24 5.50
CA LYS A 746 30.96 3.01 4.06
C LYS A 746 29.99 3.98 3.38
N TYR A 747 28.85 4.28 4.00
CA TYR A 747 27.93 5.31 3.52
C TYR A 747 28.62 6.67 3.36
N TRP A 748 29.37 7.10 4.37
CA TRP A 748 30.01 8.42 4.36
C TRP A 748 31.15 8.49 3.31
N GLN A 749 31.91 7.41 3.12
CA GLN A 749 32.93 7.36 2.07
C GLN A 749 32.31 7.38 0.67
N ILE A 750 31.20 6.65 0.45
CA ILE A 750 30.47 6.65 -0.81
C ILE A 750 29.88 8.03 -1.10
N GLN A 751 29.20 8.67 -0.14
CA GLN A 751 28.66 10.02 -0.28
C GLN A 751 29.77 11.02 -0.65
N LYS A 752 30.95 10.91 -0.02
CA LYS A 752 32.12 11.73 -0.33
C LYS A 752 32.59 11.54 -1.77
N VAL A 753 32.63 10.30 -2.28
CA VAL A 753 32.98 10.03 -3.68
C VAL A 753 31.94 10.63 -4.62
N ILE A 754 30.64 10.40 -4.37
CA ILE A 754 29.55 10.94 -5.20
C ILE A 754 29.60 12.47 -5.26
N SER A 755 29.93 13.13 -4.14
CA SER A 755 30.05 14.60 -4.07
C SER A 755 31.08 15.23 -5.02
N LYS A 756 32.04 14.43 -5.54
CA LYS A 756 32.99 14.88 -6.56
C LYS A 756 32.36 15.03 -7.95
N TYR A 757 31.27 14.30 -8.21
CA TYR A 757 30.67 14.14 -9.53
C TYR A 757 29.26 14.70 -9.63
N GLU A 758 28.54 14.76 -8.51
CA GLU A 758 27.16 15.26 -8.41
C GLU A 758 27.01 16.21 -7.22
N ARG A 759 26.06 17.15 -7.32
CA ARG A 759 25.71 18.03 -6.20
C ARG A 759 24.86 17.25 -5.20
N LEU A 760 25.32 17.15 -3.95
CA LEU A 760 24.54 16.54 -2.87
C LEU A 760 23.30 17.38 -2.53
N PRO A 761 22.18 16.74 -2.13
CA PRO A 761 21.01 17.46 -1.64
C PRO A 761 21.28 18.27 -0.37
N SER A 762 20.55 19.37 -0.21
CA SER A 762 20.55 20.17 1.04
C SER A 762 19.60 19.55 2.07
N GLY A 763 20.01 19.47 3.33
CA GLY A 763 19.17 18.98 4.42
C GLY A 763 20.00 18.51 5.61
N PRO A 764 19.36 18.15 6.74
CA PRO A 764 20.06 17.51 7.85
C PRO A 764 20.70 16.21 7.38
N GLN A 765 21.86 15.86 7.93
CA GLN A 765 22.47 14.57 7.60
C GLN A 765 21.70 13.46 8.32
N PRO A 766 21.56 12.27 7.70
CA PRO A 766 20.83 11.18 8.34
C PRO A 766 21.53 10.65 9.58
N GLU A 767 20.74 10.28 10.58
CA GLU A 767 21.22 9.68 11.84
C GLU A 767 20.73 8.23 11.98
N PRO A 768 21.44 7.39 12.75
CA PRO A 768 20.97 6.06 13.14
C PRO A 768 19.63 6.09 13.87
N THR A 769 18.79 5.07 13.70
CA THR A 769 17.53 4.98 14.45
C THR A 769 17.79 4.61 15.90
N LYS A 770 16.96 5.13 16.82
CA LYS A 770 17.02 4.79 18.26
C LYS A 770 16.87 3.27 18.44
N LYS A 771 17.80 2.66 19.18
CA LYS A 771 17.74 1.25 19.58
C LYS A 771 17.41 1.11 21.07
N LEU A 772 16.70 0.05 21.45
CA LEU A 772 16.42 -0.30 22.85
C LEU A 772 17.20 -1.54 23.28
N ALA A 773 17.69 -1.52 24.53
CA ALA A 773 18.12 -2.71 25.24
C ALA A 773 17.14 -3.03 26.38
N TYR A 774 16.86 -4.31 26.55
CA TYR A 774 16.10 -4.84 27.69
C TYR A 774 16.86 -6.00 28.31
N ARG A 775 16.92 -6.02 29.65
CA ARG A 775 17.66 -7.04 30.42
C ARG A 775 17.09 -8.45 30.20
N LYS A 776 17.83 -9.45 30.69
CA LYS A 776 17.44 -10.87 30.71
C LYS A 776 15.96 -11.08 31.04
N LEU A 777 15.22 -11.51 30.03
CA LEU A 777 13.80 -11.82 30.05
C LEU A 777 13.61 -13.31 30.33
N ARG A 778 12.96 -13.67 31.45
CA ARG A 778 12.71 -15.06 31.86
C ARG A 778 11.56 -15.67 31.05
N ILE A 779 11.73 -16.92 30.64
CA ILE A 779 10.85 -17.61 29.69
C ILE A 779 10.13 -18.81 30.34
N TYR A 780 8.98 -19.20 29.80
CA TYR A 780 8.23 -20.42 30.13
C TYR A 780 8.32 -21.44 28.98
N SER A 781 8.10 -22.72 29.25
CA SER A 781 8.25 -23.78 28.24
C SER A 781 7.05 -24.74 28.13
N SER A 782 7.01 -25.45 27.00
CA SER A 782 6.11 -26.57 26.72
C SER A 782 6.79 -27.56 25.78
N LEU A 783 6.55 -28.86 25.97
CA LEU A 783 7.00 -29.86 25.00
C LEU A 783 6.27 -29.65 23.66
N MET A 784 7.03 -29.63 22.56
CA MET A 784 6.51 -29.27 21.25
C MET A 784 5.59 -30.34 20.64
N PHE A 785 5.90 -31.64 20.82
CA PHE A 785 5.11 -32.74 20.23
C PHE A 785 3.64 -32.70 20.63
N PHE A 786 3.33 -32.51 21.93
CA PHE A 786 1.95 -32.39 22.39
C PHE A 786 1.22 -31.18 21.81
N VAL A 787 1.94 -30.07 21.58
CA VAL A 787 1.35 -28.88 20.97
C VAL A 787 1.08 -29.12 19.49
N LEU A 788 2.01 -29.74 18.77
CA LEU A 788 1.83 -30.07 17.35
C LEU A 788 0.68 -31.05 17.15
N GLU A 789 0.61 -32.15 17.90
CA GLU A 789 -0.49 -33.13 17.81
C GLU A 789 -1.85 -32.52 18.20
N ALA A 790 -1.88 -31.58 19.15
CA ALA A 790 -3.13 -30.94 19.58
C ALA A 790 -3.69 -29.92 18.58
N ILE A 791 -2.84 -29.31 17.74
CA ILE A 791 -3.26 -28.22 16.83
C ILE A 791 -3.20 -28.57 15.35
N LEU A 792 -2.44 -29.61 14.98
CA LEU A 792 -2.22 -30.02 13.60
C LEU A 792 -2.99 -31.31 13.29
N GLN A 793 -3.57 -31.37 12.10
CA GLN A 793 -4.16 -32.61 11.57
C GLN A 793 -3.15 -33.32 10.64
N PRO A 794 -2.93 -34.63 10.80
CA PRO A 794 -2.00 -35.37 9.96
C PRO A 794 -2.59 -35.67 8.57
N ILE A 795 -1.72 -35.75 7.57
CA ILE A 795 -2.01 -36.41 6.30
C ILE A 795 -1.37 -37.81 6.33
N ILE A 796 -2.18 -38.85 6.07
CA ILE A 796 -1.71 -40.24 6.13
C ILE A 796 -1.39 -40.74 4.72
N LEU A 797 -0.18 -41.26 4.51
CA LEU A 797 0.26 -41.85 3.25
C LEU A 797 1.08 -43.14 3.50
N PRO A 798 1.11 -44.10 2.55
CA PRO A 798 1.86 -45.35 2.72
C PRO A 798 3.39 -45.19 2.78
N GLN A 799 3.90 -44.02 2.39
CA GLN A 799 5.30 -43.64 2.36
C GLN A 799 5.44 -42.13 2.61
N PRO A 800 6.61 -41.66 3.08
CA PRO A 800 6.91 -40.24 3.22
C PRO A 800 6.73 -39.46 1.91
N ALA A 801 6.25 -38.22 2.02
CA ALA A 801 6.04 -37.32 0.89
C ALA A 801 6.79 -35.99 1.05
N SER A 802 7.23 -35.40 -0.07
CA SER A 802 7.90 -34.10 -0.06
C SER A 802 6.96 -32.96 0.36
N PHE A 803 7.55 -31.83 0.75
CA PHE A 803 6.84 -30.62 1.14
C PHE A 803 5.88 -30.15 0.05
N GLU A 804 6.36 -30.10 -1.20
CA GLU A 804 5.59 -29.65 -2.36
C GLU A 804 4.44 -30.60 -2.69
N ARG A 805 4.57 -31.91 -2.41
CA ARG A 805 3.49 -32.88 -2.61
C ARG A 805 2.34 -32.68 -1.62
N LEU A 806 2.65 -32.15 -0.43
CA LEU A 806 1.68 -31.90 0.65
C LEU A 806 1.31 -30.41 0.78
N ASP A 807 1.68 -29.60 -0.22
CA ASP A 807 1.39 -28.18 -0.31
C ASP A 807 1.92 -27.35 0.88
N LEU A 808 3.03 -27.80 1.48
CA LEU A 808 3.80 -27.06 2.48
C LEU A 808 4.83 -26.18 1.77
N ALA A 809 4.63 -24.87 1.78
CA ALA A 809 5.52 -23.92 1.11
C ALA A 809 6.86 -23.81 1.86
N TYR A 810 6.78 -23.52 3.16
CA TYR A 810 7.92 -23.18 4.01
C TYR A 810 7.73 -23.70 5.45
N GLY A 811 8.84 -23.86 6.18
CA GLY A 811 8.85 -24.28 7.58
C GLY A 811 9.36 -25.72 7.76
N TYR A 812 8.60 -26.51 8.52
CA TYR A 812 8.98 -27.83 9.01
C TYR A 812 7.88 -28.86 8.74
N MET A 813 8.26 -30.12 8.60
CA MET A 813 7.33 -31.24 8.54
C MET A 813 7.73 -32.31 9.54
N LEU A 814 6.78 -32.74 10.35
CA LEU A 814 6.92 -33.92 11.20
C LEU A 814 6.35 -35.13 10.44
N TYR A 815 7.21 -36.12 10.22
CA TYR A 815 6.87 -37.44 9.72
C TYR A 815 6.85 -38.41 10.90
N GLN A 816 5.76 -39.14 11.07
CA GLN A 816 5.56 -40.07 12.18
C GLN A 816 5.07 -41.43 11.69
N ILE A 817 5.59 -42.50 12.29
CA ILE A 817 5.10 -43.88 12.09
C ILE A 817 5.35 -44.74 13.33
N PHE A 818 4.47 -45.71 13.57
CA PHE A 818 4.68 -46.76 14.56
C PHE A 818 5.23 -48.02 13.88
N ILE A 819 6.33 -48.57 14.41
CA ILE A 819 6.94 -49.78 13.84
C ILE A 819 6.23 -51.03 14.37
N ASP A 820 5.74 -51.89 13.48
CA ASP A 820 5.01 -53.10 13.84
C ASP A 820 5.86 -54.07 14.69
N GLN A 821 5.21 -54.79 15.61
CA GLN A 821 5.83 -55.82 16.44
C GLN A 821 6.44 -56.96 15.62
N ASP A 822 5.86 -57.26 14.45
CA ASP A 822 6.30 -58.31 13.54
C ASP A 822 7.26 -57.82 12.43
N HIS A 823 7.81 -56.61 12.56
CA HIS A 823 8.70 -56.06 11.53
C HIS A 823 9.97 -56.94 11.37
N PRO A 824 10.23 -57.49 10.17
CA PRO A 824 11.07 -58.68 9.99
C PRO A 824 12.58 -58.50 10.26
N MET A 825 13.03 -57.29 10.63
CA MET A 825 14.45 -56.91 10.65
C MET A 825 14.89 -56.17 11.93
N ILE A 826 14.12 -56.20 13.03
CA ILE A 826 14.58 -55.66 14.34
C ILE A 826 15.43 -56.74 15.02
N GLU A 827 16.73 -56.76 14.75
CA GLU A 827 17.71 -57.63 15.43
C GLU A 827 18.41 -56.87 16.57
N GLY A 828 17.81 -56.87 17.77
CA GLY A 828 18.39 -56.23 18.96
C GLY A 828 18.02 -54.74 19.15
N PRO A 829 18.57 -54.07 20.17
CA PRO A 829 18.09 -52.74 20.58
C PRO A 829 18.51 -51.61 19.64
N THR A 830 19.55 -51.79 18.82
CA THR A 830 20.09 -50.75 17.94
C THR A 830 19.87 -51.14 16.49
N GLN A 831 19.25 -50.24 15.73
CA GLN A 831 18.92 -50.41 14.32
C GLN A 831 19.56 -49.28 13.48
N THR A 832 19.94 -49.57 12.24
CA THR A 832 20.47 -48.54 11.33
C THR A 832 19.31 -47.93 10.54
N LEU A 833 18.99 -46.67 10.82
CA LEU A 833 18.03 -45.87 10.07
C LEU A 833 18.74 -45.17 8.90
N ASN A 834 18.18 -45.27 7.71
CA ASN A 834 18.62 -44.54 6.52
C ASN A 834 17.43 -43.76 5.95
N LEU A 835 17.53 -42.43 5.90
CA LEU A 835 16.45 -41.57 5.40
C LEU A 835 16.37 -41.53 3.87
N GLY A 836 17.33 -42.15 3.18
CA GLY A 836 17.55 -41.97 1.76
C GLY A 836 17.79 -40.50 1.44
N VAL A 837 17.37 -40.03 0.27
CA VAL A 837 17.49 -38.63 -0.12
C VAL A 837 16.47 -37.80 0.65
N PHE A 838 16.95 -36.87 1.49
CA PHE A 838 16.12 -35.87 2.15
C PHE A 838 16.75 -34.48 2.04
N ARG A 839 15.94 -33.44 2.26
CA ARG A 839 16.38 -32.05 2.24
C ARG A 839 15.63 -31.19 3.28
N ASP A 840 16.28 -30.41 4.14
CA ASP A 840 17.75 -30.22 4.25
C ASP A 840 18.33 -30.73 5.57
N ARG A 841 17.60 -30.62 6.67
CA ARG A 841 18.05 -31.06 8.01
C ARG A 841 16.97 -31.89 8.68
N ALA A 842 17.33 -33.04 9.25
CA ALA A 842 16.40 -33.98 9.85
C ALA A 842 16.75 -34.28 11.32
N TYR A 843 15.80 -34.04 12.21
CA TYR A 843 15.88 -34.37 13.63
C TYR A 843 15.15 -35.69 13.87
N VAL A 844 15.86 -36.72 14.30
CA VAL A 844 15.33 -38.08 14.45
C VAL A 844 15.05 -38.38 15.92
N TYR A 845 13.82 -38.76 16.22
CA TYR A 845 13.35 -39.09 17.56
C TYR A 845 12.74 -40.50 17.60
N VAL A 846 12.92 -41.17 18.74
CA VAL A 846 12.18 -42.39 19.08
C VAL A 846 11.51 -42.16 20.42
N ASP A 847 10.19 -42.31 20.48
CA ASP A 847 9.35 -41.94 21.62
C ASP A 847 9.68 -40.54 22.16
N MET A 848 9.75 -39.56 21.25
CA MET A 848 10.07 -38.16 21.56
C MET A 848 11.49 -37.92 22.12
N LYS A 849 12.38 -38.91 22.12
CA LYS A 849 13.79 -38.75 22.54
C LYS A 849 14.71 -38.65 21.33
N LEU A 850 15.49 -37.57 21.27
CA LEU A 850 16.44 -37.30 20.18
C LEU A 850 17.47 -38.44 20.08
N GLN A 851 17.54 -39.07 18.92
CA GLN A 851 18.56 -40.07 18.59
C GLN A 851 19.75 -39.43 17.86
N GLY A 852 19.50 -38.40 17.07
CA GLY A 852 20.54 -37.71 16.31
C GLY A 852 19.97 -36.74 15.28
N ILE A 853 20.88 -36.01 14.63
CA ILE A 853 20.59 -35.00 13.61
C ILE A 853 21.32 -35.42 12.34
N LEU A 854 20.60 -35.45 11.22
CA LEU A 854 21.16 -35.68 9.89
C LEU A 854 21.08 -34.40 9.07
N GLU A 855 22.08 -34.16 8.23
CA GLU A 855 22.23 -32.93 7.45
C GLU A 855 22.40 -33.26 5.96
N ARG A 856 21.98 -32.36 5.08
CA ARG A 856 22.03 -32.56 3.61
C ARG A 856 23.42 -32.85 3.06
N ASN A 857 24.47 -32.30 3.69
CA ASN A 857 25.86 -32.51 3.27
C ASN A 857 26.53 -33.70 3.98
N GLY A 858 25.85 -34.34 4.94
CA GLY A 858 26.39 -35.41 5.77
C GLY A 858 25.95 -36.81 5.34
N ASP A 859 26.21 -37.79 6.22
CA ASP A 859 25.70 -39.15 6.06
C ASP A 859 24.18 -39.19 6.25
N PHE A 860 23.46 -39.95 5.44
CA PHE A 860 22.00 -40.11 5.56
C PHE A 860 21.59 -41.27 6.48
N GLN A 861 22.56 -41.77 7.27
CA GLN A 861 22.37 -42.92 8.15
C GLN A 861 22.66 -42.55 9.61
N LEU A 862 21.83 -43.09 10.50
CA LEU A 862 21.97 -42.93 11.94
C LEU A 862 21.64 -44.26 12.63
N ASN A 863 22.45 -44.65 13.61
CA ASN A 863 22.07 -45.75 14.49
C ASN A 863 21.08 -45.23 15.55
N ILE A 864 19.89 -45.82 15.60
CA ILE A 864 18.82 -45.47 16.54
C ILE A 864 18.55 -46.63 17.49
N THR A 865 18.06 -46.33 18.69
CA THR A 865 17.55 -47.35 19.61
C THR A 865 16.03 -47.37 19.52
N ILE A 866 15.44 -48.47 19.06
CA ILE A 866 13.99 -48.60 18.85
C ILE A 866 13.51 -50.02 19.15
N ASP A 867 12.46 -50.13 19.96
CA ASP A 867 11.77 -51.39 20.26
C ASP A 867 10.52 -51.53 19.37
N PRO A 868 10.06 -52.76 19.06
CA PRO A 868 8.84 -52.95 18.30
C PRO A 868 7.60 -52.36 19.02
N GLY A 869 6.73 -51.67 18.28
CA GLY A 869 5.56 -50.96 18.81
C GLY A 869 5.81 -49.51 19.24
N HIS A 870 7.06 -49.03 19.17
CA HIS A 870 7.44 -47.66 19.51
C HIS A 870 7.34 -46.72 18.30
N GLY A 871 7.20 -45.42 18.56
CA GLY A 871 7.02 -44.40 17.52
C GLY A 871 8.35 -43.85 17.01
N LEU A 872 8.52 -43.81 15.69
CA LEU A 872 9.59 -43.09 15.00
C LEU A 872 9.06 -41.73 14.55
N GLN A 873 9.67 -40.64 15.02
CA GLN A 873 9.37 -39.28 14.57
C GLN A 873 10.58 -38.64 13.89
N ILE A 874 10.36 -38.00 12.76
CA ILE A 874 11.39 -37.29 12.00
C ILE A 874 10.87 -35.89 11.70
N ILE A 875 11.53 -34.86 12.24
CA ILE A 875 11.22 -33.47 11.89
C ILE A 875 12.22 -33.04 10.81
N VAL A 876 11.73 -32.67 9.64
CA VAL A 876 12.57 -32.14 8.55
C VAL A 876 12.35 -30.64 8.41
N GLU A 877 13.45 -29.89 8.33
CA GLU A 877 13.48 -28.44 8.09
C GLU A 877 13.77 -28.14 6.61
N ASN A 878 13.01 -27.18 6.04
CA ASN A 878 13.42 -26.48 4.83
C ASN A 878 14.35 -25.31 5.22
N GLU A 879 15.65 -25.49 5.00
CA GLU A 879 16.65 -24.47 5.35
C GLU A 879 16.70 -23.32 4.34
N GLY A 880 16.03 -23.45 3.18
CA GLY A 880 15.97 -22.46 2.09
C GLY A 880 16.19 -23.14 0.73
N ARG A 881 15.32 -22.95 -0.25
CA ARG A 881 15.52 -23.47 -1.61
C ARG A 881 16.69 -22.78 -2.27
N THR A 882 17.45 -23.57 -3.01
CA THR A 882 18.61 -23.06 -3.72
C THR A 882 18.20 -21.91 -4.64
N CYS A 883 18.93 -20.79 -4.59
CA CYS A 883 18.59 -19.58 -5.33
C CYS A 883 19.44 -19.38 -6.59
N PHE A 884 20.64 -19.98 -6.67
CA PHE A 884 21.58 -19.85 -7.78
C PHE A 884 22.15 -21.23 -8.21
N SER A 885 22.75 -21.29 -9.42
CA SER A 885 23.31 -22.49 -10.10
C SER A 885 22.28 -23.43 -10.74
N GLU A 886 22.74 -24.47 -11.45
CA GLU A 886 21.87 -25.52 -12.02
C GLU A 886 21.02 -26.26 -10.98
N ALA A 887 21.39 -26.19 -9.69
CA ALA A 887 20.66 -26.83 -8.60
C ALA A 887 19.24 -26.26 -8.37
N ILE A 888 18.90 -25.11 -8.96
CA ILE A 888 17.53 -24.57 -8.94
C ILE A 888 16.51 -25.46 -9.72
N GLN A 889 16.98 -26.40 -10.53
CA GLN A 889 16.12 -27.28 -11.33
C GLN A 889 15.36 -28.35 -10.53
N ASP A 890 15.82 -28.68 -9.32
CA ASP A 890 15.11 -29.56 -8.39
C ASP A 890 15.33 -29.09 -6.96
N VAL A 891 14.37 -28.32 -6.45
CA VAL A 891 14.43 -27.69 -5.14
C VAL A 891 13.48 -28.31 -4.11
N ARG A 892 12.98 -29.53 -4.37
CA ARG A 892 12.05 -30.21 -3.46
C ARG A 892 12.61 -30.35 -2.06
N LYS A 893 11.75 -30.27 -1.05
CA LYS A 893 12.10 -30.34 0.38
C LYS A 893 11.38 -31.48 1.08
N GLY A 894 11.89 -31.89 2.24
CA GLY A 894 11.36 -33.03 3.00
C GLY A 894 12.06 -34.35 2.71
N LEU A 895 11.38 -35.46 3.01
CA LEU A 895 11.81 -36.81 2.66
C LEU A 895 11.45 -37.08 1.18
N LEU A 896 12.47 -37.28 0.33
CA LEU A 896 12.30 -37.41 -1.13
C LEU A 896 12.34 -38.86 -1.62
N SER A 897 12.68 -39.80 -0.74
CA SER A 897 12.69 -41.24 -0.99
C SER A 897 12.16 -42.02 0.22
N GLY A 898 11.96 -43.32 0.05
CA GLY A 898 11.57 -44.21 1.15
C GLY A 898 12.64 -44.29 2.24
N VAL A 899 12.18 -44.37 3.49
CA VAL A 899 13.03 -44.57 4.68
C VAL A 899 13.29 -46.06 4.86
N ILE A 900 14.53 -46.43 5.20
CA ILE A 900 14.97 -47.81 5.37
C ILE A 900 15.43 -48.03 6.81
N LEU A 901 14.99 -49.12 7.43
CA LEU A 901 15.43 -49.57 8.75
C LEU A 901 16.10 -50.94 8.60
N SER A 902 17.39 -51.01 8.94
CA SER A 902 18.19 -52.25 8.91
C SER A 902 18.09 -53.01 7.58
N GLY A 903 18.11 -52.27 6.46
CA GLY A 903 18.08 -52.81 5.10
C GLY A 903 16.69 -53.06 4.51
N ALA A 904 15.61 -52.91 5.27
CA ALA A 904 14.23 -53.03 4.78
C ALA A 904 13.52 -51.67 4.73
N PRO A 905 12.73 -51.38 3.68
CA PRO A 905 11.93 -50.15 3.61
C PRO A 905 10.83 -50.15 4.67
N ILE A 906 10.63 -49.01 5.34
CA ILE A 906 9.52 -48.81 6.27
C ILE A 906 8.28 -48.41 5.46
N THR A 907 7.28 -49.27 5.42
CA THR A 907 5.97 -49.01 4.79
C THR A 907 4.85 -49.11 5.81
N GLY A 908 3.83 -48.26 5.70
CA GLY A 908 2.70 -48.22 6.63
C GLY A 908 2.03 -46.85 6.62
N ASP A 909 1.18 -46.60 7.61
CA ASP A 909 0.45 -45.33 7.74
C ASP A 909 1.38 -44.23 8.28
N TRP A 910 2.15 -43.59 7.38
CA TRP A 910 2.97 -42.44 7.73
C TRP A 910 2.09 -41.21 7.92
N GLU A 911 2.14 -40.62 9.11
CA GLU A 911 1.48 -39.38 9.47
C GLU A 911 2.39 -38.18 9.14
N HIS A 912 1.83 -37.19 8.45
CA HIS A 912 2.54 -35.98 8.04
C HIS A 912 1.90 -34.74 8.65
N PHE A 913 2.59 -34.08 9.57
CA PHE A 913 2.12 -32.85 10.20
C PHE A 913 2.88 -31.64 9.64
N ARG A 914 2.13 -30.73 9.02
CA ARG A 914 2.66 -29.50 8.40
C ARG A 914 2.81 -28.39 9.43
N TYR A 915 4.04 -27.96 9.71
CA TYR A 915 4.32 -26.88 10.67
C TYR A 915 5.05 -25.73 9.99
N GLY A 916 4.29 -24.75 9.51
CA GLY A 916 4.79 -23.63 8.73
C GLY A 916 3.66 -22.98 7.92
N ILE A 917 3.96 -22.55 6.70
CA ILE A 917 3.01 -21.86 5.81
C ILE A 917 2.51 -22.83 4.73
N TYR A 918 1.20 -23.11 4.70
CA TYR A 918 0.58 -24.07 3.76
C TYR A 918 -0.89 -23.73 3.44
N ARG A 919 -1.42 -24.30 2.34
CA ARG A 919 -2.82 -24.13 1.89
C ARG A 919 -3.76 -25.12 2.58
N GLN A 920 -4.88 -24.66 3.13
CA GLN A 920 -5.85 -25.53 3.82
C GLN A 920 -6.53 -26.56 2.90
N ASN A 921 -6.77 -26.22 1.64
CA ASN A 921 -7.56 -27.03 0.71
C ASN A 921 -6.68 -27.77 -0.30
N THR A 922 -6.12 -28.92 0.09
CA THR A 922 -5.64 -29.92 -0.87
C THR A 922 -6.71 -31.02 -0.99
N PRO A 923 -7.29 -31.28 -2.18
CA PRO A 923 -8.28 -32.33 -2.37
C PRO A 923 -7.61 -33.72 -2.47
N GLU A 924 -8.30 -34.75 -1.95
CA GLU A 924 -8.07 -36.21 -2.15
C GLU A 924 -7.07 -36.97 -1.26
N ALA A 925 -7.08 -36.76 0.07
CA ALA A 925 -6.64 -37.82 1.00
C ALA A 925 -7.80 -38.19 1.93
N PRO A 926 -8.14 -39.48 2.10
CA PRO A 926 -9.23 -39.89 2.97
C PRO A 926 -8.88 -39.55 4.42
N VAL A 927 -9.56 -38.56 4.97
CA VAL A 927 -9.59 -38.29 6.41
C VAL A 927 -10.37 -39.43 7.05
N ARG A 928 -9.69 -40.29 7.82
CA ARG A 928 -10.38 -41.29 8.66
C ARG A 928 -10.78 -40.61 9.97
N GLU A 929 -12.05 -40.29 10.11
CA GLU A 929 -12.68 -40.29 11.43
C GLU A 929 -12.88 -41.77 11.81
N SER A 930 -12.02 -42.33 12.67
CA SER A 930 -12.27 -43.64 13.27
C SER A 930 -12.40 -43.51 14.78
N GLU A 931 -13.55 -43.96 15.30
CA GLU A 931 -13.98 -43.93 16.71
C GLU A 931 -13.10 -44.73 17.70
N GLU A 932 -11.90 -45.20 17.29
CA GLU A 932 -11.01 -46.05 18.09
C GLU A 932 -9.86 -45.31 18.82
N GLU A 933 -9.80 -43.97 18.78
CA GLU A 933 -8.71 -43.21 19.43
C GLU A 933 -8.83 -43.07 20.97
N ASN A 934 -9.97 -43.46 21.56
CA ASN A 934 -10.23 -43.31 23.00
C ASN A 934 -9.57 -44.39 23.90
N HIS A 935 -8.71 -45.27 23.38
CA HIS A 935 -8.05 -46.31 24.19
C HIS A 935 -6.52 -46.26 24.19
N ARG A 936 -5.88 -45.38 23.41
CA ARG A 936 -4.39 -45.26 23.36
C ARG A 936 -3.85 -44.04 24.10
N LEU A 937 -4.68 -43.04 24.37
CA LEU A 937 -4.30 -41.85 25.12
C LEU A 937 -4.52 -42.08 26.62
N GLY A 938 -3.43 -42.25 27.35
CA GLY A 938 -3.42 -42.22 28.81
C GLY A 938 -3.92 -40.87 29.34
N GLY A 939 -5.22 -40.77 29.56
CA GLY A 939 -5.84 -39.97 30.62
C GLY A 939 -5.56 -38.46 30.68
N PHE A 940 -5.67 -37.71 29.58
CA PHE A 940 -5.75 -36.22 29.66
C PHE A 940 -6.74 -35.53 28.69
N ALA A 941 -7.54 -36.27 27.91
CA ALA A 941 -8.59 -35.66 27.08
C ALA A 941 -9.90 -35.48 27.87
N ALA A 942 -9.98 -34.42 28.69
CA ALA A 942 -11.24 -33.98 29.28
C ALA A 942 -11.91 -32.92 28.37
N HIS A 943 -13.08 -33.31 27.85
CA HIS A 943 -14.09 -32.55 27.11
C HIS A 943 -14.02 -31.02 27.10
N ARG A 944 -14.07 -30.42 25.90
CA ARG A 944 -14.84 -29.20 25.64
C ARG A 944 -15.53 -29.26 24.27
N PRO A 945 -16.77 -28.75 24.13
CA PRO A 945 -17.44 -28.65 22.83
C PRO A 945 -16.80 -27.52 22.00
N PHE A 946 -16.42 -27.81 20.77
CA PHE A 946 -16.04 -26.80 19.79
C PHE A 946 -17.31 -26.11 19.26
N ASP A 947 -17.30 -24.79 19.26
CA ASP A 947 -18.38 -23.94 18.73
C ASP A 947 -18.20 -23.80 17.20
N GLU A 948 -19.18 -24.29 16.42
CA GLU A 948 -19.15 -24.38 14.96
C GLU A 948 -19.33 -23.03 14.23
N GLN A 949 -19.38 -21.89 14.93
CA GLN A 949 -19.73 -20.60 14.32
C GLN A 949 -18.55 -19.67 13.97
N ALA A 950 -17.42 -20.22 13.51
CA ALA A 950 -16.34 -19.42 12.91
C ALA A 950 -16.00 -19.89 11.48
N LEU A 951 -17.02 -20.12 10.65
CA LEU A 951 -16.86 -20.29 9.20
C LEU A 951 -17.35 -19.01 8.50
N VAL A 952 -16.45 -18.03 8.38
CA VAL A 952 -16.59 -16.93 7.43
C VAL A 952 -15.49 -17.07 6.37
N ILE A 953 -15.94 -17.22 5.14
CA ILE A 953 -15.15 -17.40 3.92
C ILE A 953 -14.32 -16.15 3.65
N VAL A 954 -13.00 -16.24 3.89
CA VAL A 954 -11.95 -15.51 3.16
C VAL A 954 -10.74 -16.45 3.07
N ASN A 955 -10.36 -16.90 1.87
CA ASN A 955 -9.08 -17.52 1.49
C ASN A 955 -8.15 -17.95 2.66
N SER A 956 -8.49 -19.02 3.37
CA SER A 956 -7.82 -19.37 4.64
C SER A 956 -6.53 -20.16 4.41
N PHE A 957 -5.39 -19.47 4.45
CA PHE A 957 -4.12 -20.09 4.81
C PHE A 957 -4.11 -20.37 6.32
N THR A 958 -3.48 -21.44 6.77
CA THR A 958 -3.31 -21.66 8.22
C THR A 958 -1.95 -21.18 8.64
N GLU A 959 -1.92 -20.15 9.48
CA GLU A 959 -0.80 -19.89 10.36
C GLU A 959 -1.15 -20.50 11.72
N HIS A 960 -0.52 -21.62 12.09
CA HIS A 960 -0.72 -22.20 13.43
C HIS A 960 0.05 -21.46 14.51
N ILE A 961 1.00 -20.63 14.11
CA ILE A 961 1.91 -19.94 15.01
C ILE A 961 1.20 -18.86 15.86
N PRO A 962 0.23 -18.07 15.33
CA PRO A 962 -0.67 -17.26 16.15
C PRO A 962 -1.42 -18.05 17.23
N LYS A 963 -1.83 -19.29 16.95
CA LYS A 963 -2.50 -20.15 17.95
C LYS A 963 -1.55 -20.59 19.06
N VAL A 964 -0.30 -20.91 18.71
CA VAL A 964 0.76 -21.26 19.67
C VAL A 964 1.05 -20.10 20.62
N GLN A 965 1.11 -18.86 20.13
CA GLN A 965 1.33 -17.70 21.00
C GLN A 965 0.21 -17.48 22.01
N LYS A 966 -1.06 -17.68 21.59
CA LYS A 966 -2.21 -17.57 22.50
C LYS A 966 -2.10 -18.52 23.70
N LEU A 967 -1.51 -19.70 23.51
CA LEU A 967 -1.24 -20.65 24.60
C LEU A 967 -0.36 -20.04 25.70
N PHE A 968 0.65 -19.24 25.34
CA PHE A 968 1.56 -18.58 26.30
C PHE A 968 0.99 -17.30 26.92
N THR A 969 -0.06 -16.72 26.33
CA THR A 969 -0.79 -15.58 26.95
C THR A 969 -1.87 -16.02 27.92
N SER A 970 -2.37 -17.26 27.77
CA SER A 970 -3.27 -17.90 28.73
C SER A 970 -2.43 -18.59 29.81
N THR A 971 -2.80 -18.50 31.08
CA THR A 971 -2.09 -19.13 32.23
C THR A 971 -2.05 -20.67 32.20
N GLN A 972 -2.28 -21.32 31.07
CA GLN A 972 -2.52 -22.76 30.93
C GLN A 972 -1.31 -23.60 30.53
N VAL A 973 -0.19 -22.98 30.17
CA VAL A 973 1.04 -23.71 29.81
C VAL A 973 2.16 -23.34 30.78
N GLN A 974 2.32 -24.16 31.81
CA GLN A 974 3.43 -24.11 32.78
C GLN A 974 3.94 -25.53 33.05
N ASP A 975 4.38 -26.23 32.02
CA ASP A 975 5.19 -27.42 32.23
C ASP A 975 6.65 -26.99 32.27
N GLY A 976 7.37 -27.32 33.35
CA GLY A 976 8.78 -27.02 33.53
C GLY A 976 9.70 -27.87 32.65
N TRP A 977 9.29 -28.18 31.41
CA TRP A 977 10.07 -28.99 30.48
C TRP A 977 11.35 -28.26 30.08
N VAL A 978 12.48 -28.94 30.18
CA VAL A 978 13.80 -28.38 29.83
C VAL A 978 14.46 -29.33 28.85
N GLY A 979 14.56 -28.92 27.59
CA GLY A 979 15.25 -29.65 26.54
C GLY A 979 14.55 -29.54 25.17
N PRO A 980 15.27 -29.72 24.07
CA PRO A 980 14.67 -29.75 22.74
C PRO A 980 14.00 -31.10 22.41
N PRO A 981 12.98 -31.12 21.51
CA PRO A 981 12.40 -29.97 20.86
C PRO A 981 11.27 -29.38 21.71
N ALA A 982 11.29 -28.07 21.92
CA ALA A 982 10.33 -27.41 22.80
C ALA A 982 10.01 -25.99 22.35
N LEU A 983 8.86 -25.51 22.81
CA LEU A 983 8.39 -24.15 22.63
C LEU A 983 8.69 -23.35 23.90
N TYR A 984 9.22 -22.15 23.71
CA TYR A 984 9.72 -21.30 24.78
C TYR A 984 9.16 -19.87 24.63
N GLY A 985 8.27 -19.45 25.52
CA GLY A 985 7.51 -18.19 25.38
C GLY A 985 7.70 -17.19 26.53
N ILE A 986 7.60 -15.90 26.21
CA ILE A 986 7.48 -14.82 27.20
C ILE A 986 6.52 -13.72 26.70
N THR A 987 5.74 -13.16 27.63
CA THR A 987 5.05 -11.88 27.45
C THR A 987 5.67 -10.82 28.35
N PHE A 988 5.98 -9.64 27.79
CA PHE A 988 6.57 -8.51 28.51
C PHE A 988 5.97 -7.18 28.06
N VAL A 989 6.10 -6.14 28.89
CA VAL A 989 5.50 -4.82 28.66
C VAL A 989 6.57 -3.82 28.22
N LEU A 990 6.29 -3.06 27.17
CA LEU A 990 7.11 -1.93 26.70
C LEU A 990 6.38 -0.61 26.93
N GLU A 991 7.05 0.38 27.55
CA GLU A 991 6.53 1.75 27.72
C GLU A 991 6.76 2.60 26.47
N GLU A 992 7.82 2.29 25.71
CA GLU A 992 8.15 2.90 24.42
C GLU A 992 8.65 1.83 23.46
N VAL A 993 8.53 2.08 22.16
CA VAL A 993 9.02 1.18 21.11
C VAL A 993 10.15 1.85 20.33
N ALA A 994 11.21 1.09 20.09
CA ALA A 994 12.27 1.41 19.16
C ALA A 994 12.84 0.10 18.59
N ASP A 995 13.72 0.21 17.61
CA ASP A 995 14.40 -0.92 16.99
C ASP A 995 15.24 -1.67 18.06
N THR A 996 15.44 -2.97 17.93
CA THR A 996 16.27 -3.75 18.87
C THR A 996 16.81 -5.01 18.20
N TYR A 997 17.67 -5.75 18.91
CA TYR A 997 18.22 -7.02 18.45
C TYR A 997 17.96 -8.12 19.48
N LEU A 998 17.35 -9.22 19.06
CA LEU A 998 17.14 -10.40 19.91
C LEU A 998 18.40 -11.26 19.92
N LYS A 999 18.97 -11.45 21.10
CA LYS A 999 20.20 -12.22 21.35
C LYS A 999 19.89 -13.54 22.04
N LEU A 1000 20.42 -14.63 21.49
CA LEU A 1000 20.03 -16.01 21.82
C LEU A 1000 21.24 -16.91 22.20
N ASP A 1001 22.19 -16.43 22.99
CA ASP A 1001 23.45 -17.13 23.31
C ASP A 1001 23.29 -18.53 23.92
N GLN A 1002 22.23 -18.76 24.71
CA GLN A 1002 21.99 -20.05 25.38
C GLN A 1002 21.25 -21.08 24.50
N TRP A 1003 20.78 -20.65 23.34
CA TRP A 1003 19.90 -21.42 22.44
C TRP A 1003 20.72 -22.11 21.35
N GLY A 1004 20.13 -22.99 20.55
CA GLY A 1004 20.81 -23.76 19.52
C GLY A 1004 20.42 -23.30 18.13
N LYS A 1005 19.36 -23.91 17.60
CA LYS A 1005 18.82 -23.66 16.26
C LYS A 1005 17.31 -23.76 16.30
N GLY A 1006 16.66 -22.84 15.59
CA GLY A 1006 15.22 -22.78 15.54
C GLY A 1006 14.70 -21.54 14.85
N PHE A 1007 13.47 -21.14 15.21
CA PHE A 1007 12.92 -19.87 14.79
C PHE A 1007 12.21 -19.16 15.95
N ALA A 1008 12.29 -17.84 15.94
CA ALA A 1008 11.62 -16.94 16.85
C ALA A 1008 10.38 -16.35 16.16
N THR A 1009 9.30 -16.21 16.92
CA THR A 1009 8.10 -15.47 16.52
C THR A 1009 7.93 -14.28 17.45
N ILE A 1010 7.76 -13.08 16.89
CA ILE A 1010 7.62 -11.83 17.62
C ILE A 1010 6.25 -11.25 17.28
N ASN A 1011 5.34 -11.22 18.26
CA ASN A 1011 3.93 -10.94 18.04
C ASN A 1011 3.31 -11.84 16.93
N GLU A 1012 2.03 -11.70 16.60
CA GLU A 1012 1.26 -12.75 15.88
C GLU A 1012 1.75 -13.06 14.45
N ASP A 1013 2.63 -12.24 13.86
CA ASP A 1013 2.82 -12.16 12.40
C ASP A 1013 4.28 -12.03 11.93
N HIS A 1014 5.29 -12.12 12.81
CA HIS A 1014 6.70 -11.95 12.41
C HIS A 1014 7.60 -13.12 12.83
N TYR A 1015 8.25 -13.77 11.85
CA TYR A 1015 9.05 -14.98 12.04
C TYR A 1015 10.51 -14.79 11.60
N TYR A 1016 11.45 -15.37 12.35
CA TYR A 1016 12.89 -15.24 12.10
C TYR A 1016 13.64 -16.52 12.45
N LYS A 1017 14.47 -17.05 11.55
CA LYS A 1017 15.36 -18.17 11.88
C LYS A 1017 16.52 -17.70 12.76
N TYR A 1018 17.02 -18.59 13.61
CA TYR A 1018 18.28 -18.39 14.32
C TYR A 1018 19.09 -19.69 14.37
N TRP A 1019 20.41 -19.54 14.39
CA TRP A 1019 21.33 -20.65 14.59
C TRP A 1019 22.56 -20.20 15.38
N THR A 1020 22.40 -20.00 16.70
CA THR A 1020 23.47 -19.40 17.53
C THR A 1020 24.60 -20.38 17.85
N SER A 1021 24.43 -21.68 17.62
CA SER A 1021 25.53 -22.65 17.58
C SER A 1021 26.39 -22.53 16.32
N SER A 1022 25.90 -21.89 15.25
CA SER A 1022 26.64 -21.61 14.01
C SER A 1022 27.01 -20.13 13.87
N ILE A 1023 27.92 -19.81 12.96
CA ILE A 1023 28.35 -18.44 12.61
C ILE A 1023 27.73 -18.04 11.26
N PRO A 1024 27.66 -16.75 10.89
CA PRO A 1024 28.16 -15.58 11.62
C PRO A 1024 27.13 -14.87 12.50
N GLN A 1025 25.85 -14.93 12.16
CA GLN A 1025 24.82 -14.15 12.85
C GLN A 1025 24.49 -14.70 14.25
N LYS A 1026 24.56 -13.85 15.29
CA LYS A 1026 24.19 -14.21 16.68
C LYS A 1026 22.95 -13.48 17.20
N THR A 1027 22.49 -12.46 16.48
CA THR A 1027 21.33 -11.65 16.84
C THR A 1027 20.36 -11.50 15.68
N ILE A 1028 19.06 -11.40 15.98
CA ILE A 1028 18.00 -11.10 15.01
C ILE A 1028 17.61 -9.63 15.13
N PHE A 1029 17.58 -8.89 14.02
CA PHE A 1029 17.02 -7.53 14.01
C PHE A 1029 15.49 -7.54 14.18
N ILE A 1030 15.00 -6.77 15.15
CA ILE A 1030 13.58 -6.52 15.39
C ILE A 1030 13.31 -5.03 15.14
N PRO A 1031 12.68 -4.68 14.02
CA PRO A 1031 12.28 -3.29 13.78
C PRO A 1031 11.17 -2.88 14.74
N LYS A 1032 11.14 -1.60 15.10
CA LYS A 1032 10.14 -1.00 16.02
C LYS A 1032 8.70 -1.26 15.58
N THR A 1033 8.49 -1.46 14.28
CA THR A 1033 7.18 -1.73 13.66
C THR A 1033 6.60 -3.08 14.06
N ASN A 1034 7.45 -4.03 14.48
CA ASN A 1034 7.02 -5.34 14.95
C ASN A 1034 6.68 -5.33 16.45
N LEU A 1035 6.92 -4.21 17.14
CA LEU A 1035 6.68 -4.03 18.56
C LEU A 1035 5.54 -3.04 18.78
N LYS A 1036 4.88 -3.15 19.94
CA LYS A 1036 3.83 -2.22 20.37
C LYS A 1036 4.05 -1.72 21.79
N VAL A 1037 3.60 -0.51 22.08
CA VAL A 1037 3.48 -0.05 23.47
C VAL A 1037 2.48 -0.97 24.19
N GLY A 1038 2.83 -1.46 25.37
CA GLY A 1038 2.08 -2.48 26.10
C GLY A 1038 2.66 -3.89 25.92
N ASN A 1039 1.79 -4.90 25.92
CA ASN A 1039 2.18 -6.31 25.90
C ASN A 1039 2.77 -6.74 24.57
N ASN A 1040 3.95 -7.35 24.59
CA ASN A 1040 4.60 -8.01 23.46
C ASN A 1040 4.88 -9.46 23.81
N THR A 1041 4.85 -10.35 22.82
CA THR A 1041 5.12 -11.77 23.01
C THR A 1041 6.24 -12.23 22.10
N ILE A 1042 7.18 -13.00 22.65
CA ILE A 1042 8.22 -13.70 21.89
C ILE A 1042 8.09 -15.19 22.19
N VAL A 1043 8.08 -16.02 21.14
CA VAL A 1043 8.09 -17.49 21.25
C VAL A 1043 9.22 -18.06 20.40
N LEU A 1044 10.07 -18.89 20.99
CA LEU A 1044 11.09 -19.67 20.30
C LEU A 1044 10.61 -21.10 20.09
N THR A 1045 10.76 -21.61 18.87
CA THR A 1045 10.73 -23.05 18.60
C THR A 1045 12.17 -23.54 18.53
N GLU A 1046 12.64 -24.29 19.53
CA GLU A 1046 14.03 -24.73 19.68
C GLU A 1046 14.18 -26.23 19.45
N PHE A 1047 15.16 -26.64 18.62
CA PHE A 1047 15.36 -28.04 18.22
C PHE A 1047 16.71 -28.66 18.66
N GLU A 1048 17.71 -27.87 19.06
CA GLU A 1048 19.08 -28.37 19.26
C GLU A 1048 19.62 -28.15 20.68
N ARG A 1049 19.42 -26.98 21.26
CA ARG A 1049 20.03 -26.64 22.55
C ARG A 1049 19.14 -25.70 23.36
N ALA A 1050 18.85 -26.11 24.58
CA ALA A 1050 18.21 -25.29 25.59
C ALA A 1050 19.10 -25.21 26.85
N PRO A 1051 18.89 -24.21 27.73
CA PRO A 1051 19.51 -24.11 29.05
C PRO A 1051 19.32 -25.37 29.90
N SER A 1052 20.17 -25.55 30.93
CA SER A 1052 20.13 -26.73 31.80
C SER A 1052 18.94 -26.78 32.77
N SER A 1053 18.31 -25.62 33.03
CA SER A 1053 17.13 -25.47 33.87
C SER A 1053 16.30 -24.25 33.45
N MET A 1054 14.99 -24.23 33.80
CA MET A 1054 14.12 -23.07 33.53
C MET A 1054 14.53 -21.81 34.32
N ASP A 1055 15.18 -21.96 35.47
CA ASP A 1055 15.68 -20.82 36.26
C ASP A 1055 16.82 -20.06 35.57
N GLU A 1056 17.56 -20.75 34.69
CA GLU A 1056 18.67 -20.19 33.92
C GLU A 1056 18.26 -19.73 32.53
N ALA A 1057 17.02 -20.00 32.09
CA ALA A 1057 16.56 -19.74 30.73
C ALA A 1057 16.16 -18.27 30.51
N TYR A 1058 16.84 -17.61 29.57
CA TYR A 1058 16.54 -16.22 29.22
C TYR A 1058 16.76 -15.89 27.74
N ILE A 1059 16.19 -14.75 27.33
CA ILE A 1059 16.57 -14.01 26.12
C ILE A 1059 17.00 -12.58 26.48
N GLU A 1060 17.77 -11.94 25.60
CA GLU A 1060 18.21 -10.55 25.77
C GLU A 1060 17.80 -9.72 24.55
N LEU A 1061 17.36 -8.48 24.80
CA LEU A 1061 17.19 -7.47 23.77
C LEU A 1061 18.35 -6.49 23.89
N VAL A 1062 19.11 -6.28 22.81
CA VAL A 1062 20.33 -5.48 22.80
C VAL A 1062 20.30 -4.40 21.73
N GLU A 1063 21.13 -3.37 21.89
CA GLU A 1063 21.16 -2.21 20.99
C GLU A 1063 22.02 -2.41 19.73
N LYS A 1064 22.87 -3.43 19.69
CA LYS A 1064 23.83 -3.64 18.61
C LYS A 1064 23.72 -5.06 18.07
N PRO A 1065 23.85 -5.25 16.75
CA PRO A 1065 23.95 -6.57 16.18
C PRO A 1065 25.27 -7.24 16.59
N VAL A 1066 25.27 -8.57 16.58
CA VAL A 1066 26.47 -9.39 16.81
C VAL A 1066 26.64 -10.35 15.64
N PHE A 1067 27.73 -10.15 14.91
CA PHE A 1067 28.25 -11.05 13.88
C PHE A 1067 29.61 -11.60 14.35
N VAL A 1068 30.00 -12.78 13.85
CA VAL A 1068 31.28 -13.45 14.16
C VAL A 1068 32.21 -13.43 12.96
#